data_AF-H7BRF4-F1
#
_entry.id   AF-H7BRF4-F1
#
_cell.length_a   1.000
_cell.length_b   1.000
_cell.length_c   1.000
_cell.angle_alpha   90.00
_cell.angle_beta   90.00
_cell.angle_gamma   90.00
#
_symmetry.space_group_name_H-M   'P 1'
#
loop_
_entity.id
_entity.type
_entity.pdbx_description
1 polymer ?
#
loop_
_entity_poly.entity_id
_entity_poly.type
_entity_poly.pdbx_seq_one_letter_code
_entity_poly.pdbx_strand_id
1 'polypeptide(L)'
;MSRFDLEFHFFQKPDGLQGDVVFSTDLYAPETIENMLAVFSNVLGRCLWEPTVAITSLPLSTDADHVKLDQMGLIQIEETAYPRDSSIVDVFRQQVSAFPSRIAVKDSLEQMTYAQLDKASDAIAKWLHKRSFAPESLVGVFAKRCCQTIVALLGILKAGLAYLPFDIMIPTKRIEAILSSLPGRRIIFLGADVQLPDMTLNQVEFVRISKALGEQVDELADGQLSCRGPATTVEPSATSLAYVMFTSGSTGQPKGVMAKHRGVVRLVRDNNTVQHLPVGRVMAHVTNLAFDVSTWEIYVPLLNGGTLVCIDTMTALDPVAMLQTVRNYEITMAVLTPALFRQYTSESPAVVAALGLLCVGGEALHPRDFFAAERILKGKLINCYGPTENTGISTSFVLTKDEKYTNGVPIGRALSNSGAYVMDPELQPVPLGVIGELVVTGDGVARGYTDPQRNIGRFVSVEIAGKKVKAYRTGDYVRHRPTDGQLEFFGRMDGQVKIRGQRIELGEIEHVLRSHGSVADAITVLQHHNGKEAQLAGFVTIHKDAMISEQPGDGDDARHEVQHVDVWEEQFDTKVYSPINSLLPKAIGRDFIGWTSMYDGSEIDKTEMNEWLDDTIATMLNGRQPGHVLEIGSGTGMILFNLGDGLQSYVGLDPSRNAVDFIANTVKSIPLLADRVYMHKATAVDLSRLEGLTSANLVVTNSVAQYFPSQDYLFKVVQELVVLESVQTLFFGDIRSYALYQEFLATRALHIAGNKTTKAELRRMMADMERVERELLVDPAFFTALPSRLPGLVEHVEILPKKMKATNELSCYRYAAVVHVKQKGRRQKGQQIREVKGEDWIDFTKRGLDRKSLRQQLSALSSSSIIAVSNIPYSKTIVSRYLVESLDDGAAEKLCDQDWLSSVHEKAQSSLSLSATDMVELAQEAGCRIEISWSRQKSQHGGLDAIFHQRTPEKGENRVLFQFPTDHAGRPLHSPQQSI
;
A
#
# COMPACT_ATOMS: atom_id res chain seq x y z
N MET A 1 -9.03 39.99 13.33
CA MET A 1 -8.29 38.72 13.27
C MET A 1 -9.23 37.64 13.77
N SER A 2 -9.51 36.63 12.93
CA SER A 2 -10.36 35.49 13.30
C SER A 2 -9.61 34.57 14.28
N ARG A 3 -10.32 33.90 15.19
CA ARG A 3 -9.72 32.90 16.09
C ARG A 3 -9.68 31.52 15.43
N PHE A 4 -10.63 31.25 14.55
CA PHE A 4 -10.75 30.04 13.76
C PHE A 4 -10.76 30.36 12.26
N ASP A 5 -10.80 29.36 11.40
CA ASP A 5 -10.87 29.57 9.95
C ASP A 5 -12.14 30.34 9.55
N LEU A 6 -13.27 29.96 10.14
CA LEU A 6 -14.61 30.53 9.92
C LEU A 6 -15.46 30.36 11.19
N GLU A 7 -16.16 31.42 11.58
CA GLU A 7 -17.03 31.47 12.76
C GLU A 7 -18.39 32.07 12.40
N PHE A 8 -19.46 31.37 12.73
CA PHE A 8 -20.83 31.88 12.64
C PHE A 8 -21.36 32.17 14.04
N HIS A 9 -21.65 33.44 14.32
CA HIS A 9 -22.21 33.88 15.60
C HIS A 9 -23.65 34.30 15.39
N PHE A 10 -24.61 33.52 15.89
CA PHE A 10 -26.04 33.87 15.81
C PHE A 10 -26.59 34.19 17.21
N PHE A 11 -27.41 35.24 17.28
CA PHE A 11 -28.01 35.79 18.47
C PHE A 11 -29.51 35.91 18.27
N GLN A 12 -30.28 35.40 19.22
CA GLN A 12 -31.74 35.53 19.22
C GLN A 12 -32.15 36.97 19.54
N LYS A 13 -33.07 37.52 18.73
CA LYS A 13 -33.74 38.81 18.90
C LYS A 13 -35.26 38.58 19.01
N PRO A 14 -36.04 39.57 19.49
CA PRO A 14 -37.48 39.42 19.64
C PRO A 14 -38.19 38.97 18.36
N ASP A 15 -37.77 39.50 17.21
CA ASP A 15 -38.42 39.26 15.91
C ASP A 15 -37.57 38.40 14.95
N GLY A 16 -36.51 37.73 15.42
CA GLY A 16 -35.69 36.87 14.54
C GLY A 16 -34.32 36.50 15.07
N LEU A 17 -33.46 36.01 14.17
CA LEU A 17 -32.05 35.72 14.42
C LEU A 17 -31.19 36.81 13.76
N GLN A 18 -30.24 37.36 14.51
CA GLN A 18 -29.20 38.27 13.99
C GLN A 18 -27.84 37.62 14.20
N GLY A 19 -26.91 37.75 13.27
CA GLY A 19 -25.59 37.18 13.46
C GLY A 19 -24.49 37.84 12.65
N ASP A 20 -23.26 37.50 12.99
CA ASP A 20 -22.03 37.95 12.34
C ASP A 20 -21.23 36.72 11.88
N VAL A 21 -20.60 36.82 10.71
CA VAL A 21 -19.65 35.82 10.22
C VAL A 21 -18.26 36.41 10.24
N VAL A 22 -17.37 35.79 11.01
CA VAL A 22 -15.96 36.18 11.13
C VAL A 22 -15.12 35.11 10.46
N PHE A 23 -14.21 35.50 9.57
CA PHE A 23 -13.43 34.54 8.78
C PHE A 23 -11.99 35.01 8.57
N SER A 24 -11.11 34.04 8.29
CA SER A 24 -9.72 34.32 7.93
C SER A 24 -9.62 34.77 6.47
N THR A 25 -9.12 35.98 6.24
CA THR A 25 -8.83 36.51 4.89
C THR A 25 -7.67 35.80 4.20
N ASP A 26 -6.89 35.01 4.95
CA ASP A 26 -5.84 34.15 4.38
C ASP A 26 -6.43 32.90 3.70
N LEU A 27 -7.67 32.53 4.06
CA LEU A 27 -8.35 31.31 3.58
C LEU A 27 -9.57 31.61 2.70
N TYR A 28 -10.31 32.69 2.99
CA TYR A 28 -11.58 33.00 2.32
C TYR A 28 -11.58 34.40 1.71
N ALA A 29 -12.12 34.50 0.50
CA ALA A 29 -12.52 35.76 -0.11
C ALA A 29 -13.93 36.16 0.39
N PRO A 30 -14.26 37.46 0.49
CA PRO A 30 -15.59 37.92 0.88
C PRO A 30 -16.72 37.30 0.05
N GLU A 31 -16.52 37.17 -1.26
CA GLU A 31 -17.48 36.58 -2.21
C GLU A 31 -17.81 35.12 -1.87
N THR A 32 -16.84 34.37 -1.33
CA THR A 32 -17.07 33.00 -0.85
C THR A 32 -18.06 32.99 0.31
N ILE A 33 -17.88 33.91 1.27
CA ILE A 33 -18.71 33.99 2.47
C ILE A 33 -20.12 34.50 2.14
N GLU A 34 -20.23 35.48 1.24
CA GLU A 34 -21.52 35.95 0.74
C GLU A 34 -22.32 34.83 0.07
N ASN A 35 -21.68 34.01 -0.77
CA ASN A 35 -22.34 32.87 -1.39
C ASN A 35 -22.73 31.79 -0.36
N MET A 36 -21.87 31.49 0.62
CA MET A 36 -22.23 30.57 1.71
C MET A 36 -23.45 31.07 2.52
N LEU A 37 -23.51 32.37 2.81
CA LEU A 37 -24.64 32.98 3.51
C LEU A 37 -25.93 32.96 2.67
N ALA A 38 -25.83 33.15 1.36
CA ALA A 38 -26.96 33.02 0.45
C ALA A 38 -27.54 31.60 0.45
N VAL A 39 -26.66 30.58 0.38
CA VAL A 39 -27.06 29.16 0.47
C VAL A 39 -27.70 28.87 1.82
N PHE A 40 -27.07 29.29 2.93
CA PHE A 40 -27.60 29.12 4.28
C PHE A 40 -28.99 29.73 4.42
N SER A 41 -29.17 30.97 3.94
CA SER A 41 -30.45 31.69 4.03
C SER A 41 -31.54 31.02 3.19
N ASN A 42 -31.20 30.51 1.99
CA ASN A 42 -32.13 29.78 1.14
C ASN A 42 -32.59 28.47 1.80
N VAL A 43 -31.63 27.65 2.28
CA VAL A 43 -31.94 26.39 2.96
C VAL A 43 -32.81 26.65 4.19
N LEU A 44 -32.45 27.65 5.02
CA LEU A 44 -33.24 28.03 6.18
C LEU A 44 -34.66 28.47 5.79
N GLY A 45 -34.80 29.32 4.76
CA GLY A 45 -36.09 29.77 4.26
C GLY A 45 -36.99 28.63 3.79
N ARG A 46 -36.43 27.64 3.09
CA ARG A 46 -37.17 26.45 2.66
C ARG A 46 -37.58 25.57 3.83
N CYS A 47 -36.69 25.35 4.79
CA CYS A 47 -37.03 24.60 6.01
C CYS A 47 -38.14 25.28 6.83
N LEU A 48 -38.21 26.61 6.82
CA LEU A 48 -39.29 27.35 7.47
C LEU A 48 -40.62 27.26 6.69
N TRP A 49 -40.57 27.25 5.36
CA TRP A 49 -41.76 27.15 4.49
C TRP A 49 -42.33 25.72 4.43
N GLU A 50 -41.47 24.72 4.36
CA GLU A 50 -41.82 23.29 4.28
C GLU A 50 -41.03 22.45 5.31
N PRO A 51 -41.41 22.47 6.60
CA PRO A 51 -40.63 21.82 7.67
C PRO A 51 -40.52 20.30 7.58
N THR A 52 -41.35 19.65 6.75
CA THR A 52 -41.37 18.18 6.58
C THR A 52 -40.58 17.70 5.37
N VAL A 53 -39.97 18.60 4.59
CA VAL A 53 -39.15 18.23 3.43
C VAL A 53 -37.92 17.42 3.88
N ALA A 54 -37.57 16.38 3.13
CA ALA A 54 -36.37 15.61 3.43
C ALA A 54 -35.13 16.49 3.24
N ILE A 55 -34.22 16.52 4.22
CA ILE A 55 -33.00 17.33 4.18
C ILE A 55 -32.19 17.03 2.90
N THR A 56 -32.14 15.76 2.48
CA THR A 56 -31.43 15.32 1.27
C THR A 56 -32.03 15.83 -0.04
N SER A 57 -33.26 16.35 -0.02
CA SER A 57 -33.96 16.88 -1.20
C SER A 57 -33.97 18.41 -1.28
N LEU A 58 -33.35 19.10 -0.32
CA LEU A 58 -33.24 20.54 -0.32
C LEU A 58 -32.20 20.99 -1.35
N PRO A 59 -32.58 21.75 -2.39
CA PRO A 59 -31.62 22.20 -3.37
C PRO A 59 -30.73 23.28 -2.77
N LEU A 60 -29.44 23.21 -3.10
CA LEU A 60 -28.47 24.22 -2.71
C LEU A 60 -28.56 25.48 -3.58
N SER A 61 -29.10 25.38 -4.80
CA SER A 61 -29.26 26.47 -5.75
C SER A 61 -30.64 27.13 -5.71
N THR A 62 -30.64 28.42 -6.05
CA THR A 62 -31.83 29.25 -6.27
C THR A 62 -31.87 29.79 -7.70
N ASP A 63 -33.02 30.35 -8.10
CA ASP A 63 -33.13 31.11 -9.35
C ASP A 63 -32.12 32.28 -9.40
N ALA A 64 -31.81 32.90 -8.26
CA ALA A 64 -30.80 33.95 -8.17
C ALA A 64 -29.38 33.43 -8.46
N ASP A 65 -29.06 32.21 -8.02
CA ASP A 65 -27.77 31.57 -8.33
C ASP A 65 -27.67 31.22 -9.82
N HIS A 66 -28.76 30.71 -10.42
CA HIS A 66 -28.82 30.50 -11.86
C HIS A 66 -28.61 31.79 -12.66
N VAL A 67 -29.23 32.90 -12.24
CA VAL A 67 -29.03 34.22 -12.85
C VAL A 67 -27.57 34.67 -12.71
N LYS A 68 -26.94 34.49 -11.54
CA LYS A 68 -25.51 34.81 -11.35
C LYS A 68 -24.61 33.97 -12.27
N LEU A 69 -24.85 32.66 -12.37
CA LEU A 69 -24.10 31.77 -13.26
C LEU A 69 -24.27 32.18 -14.73
N ASP A 70 -25.50 32.54 -15.14
CA ASP A 70 -25.81 32.98 -16.50
C ASP A 70 -25.14 34.32 -16.83
N GLN A 71 -25.16 35.29 -15.90
CA GLN A 71 -24.45 36.57 -16.03
C GLN A 71 -22.94 36.41 -16.19
N MET A 72 -22.34 35.37 -15.60
CA MET A 72 -20.92 35.04 -15.75
C MET A 72 -20.61 34.22 -17.02
N GLY A 73 -21.63 33.86 -17.80
CA GLY A 73 -21.53 33.02 -19.00
C GLY A 73 -21.24 31.56 -18.69
N LEU A 74 -21.71 31.04 -17.55
CA LEU A 74 -21.47 29.67 -17.09
C LEU A 74 -22.64 28.71 -17.40
N ILE A 75 -23.77 29.23 -17.91
CA ILE A 75 -24.96 28.44 -18.25
C ILE A 75 -25.07 28.23 -19.76
N GLN A 76 -25.07 29.30 -20.56
CA GLN A 76 -25.19 29.20 -22.01
C GLN A 76 -23.92 28.63 -22.65
N ILE A 77 -24.11 27.79 -23.68
CA ILE A 77 -23.01 27.32 -24.51
C ILE A 77 -22.58 28.44 -25.46
N GLU A 78 -21.30 28.79 -25.46
CA GLU A 78 -20.72 29.68 -26.47
C GLU A 78 -20.75 28.99 -27.84
N GLU A 79 -21.48 29.54 -28.80
CA GLU A 79 -21.56 29.03 -30.17
C GLU A 79 -20.61 29.79 -31.10
N THR A 80 -19.85 29.08 -31.94
CA THR A 80 -18.99 29.67 -32.96
C THR A 80 -19.39 29.20 -34.36
N ALA A 81 -19.00 29.94 -35.39
CA ALA A 81 -19.28 29.60 -36.80
C ALA A 81 -18.35 28.50 -37.35
N TYR A 82 -17.98 27.52 -36.52
CA TYR A 82 -17.14 26.39 -36.94
C TYR A 82 -17.92 25.46 -37.90
N PRO A 83 -17.25 24.68 -38.78
CA PRO A 83 -17.90 23.81 -39.77
C PRO A 83 -18.54 22.56 -39.12
N ARG A 84 -19.61 22.78 -38.35
CA ARG A 84 -20.27 21.81 -37.47
C ARG A 84 -20.82 20.56 -38.17
N ASP A 85 -21.30 20.71 -39.40
CA ASP A 85 -21.92 19.64 -40.17
C ASP A 85 -20.97 19.01 -41.21
N SER A 86 -19.70 19.43 -41.20
CA SER A 86 -18.63 18.82 -41.99
C SER A 86 -17.97 17.67 -41.24
N SER A 87 -17.54 16.66 -42.00
CA SER A 87 -16.62 15.64 -41.51
C SER A 87 -15.17 16.15 -41.47
N ILE A 88 -14.29 15.38 -40.84
CA ILE A 88 -12.83 15.62 -40.88
C ILE A 88 -12.34 15.62 -42.34
N VAL A 89 -12.90 14.74 -43.18
CA VAL A 89 -12.52 14.59 -44.59
C VAL A 89 -12.87 15.85 -45.38
N ASP A 90 -14.06 16.41 -45.15
CA ASP A 90 -14.51 17.63 -45.83
C ASP A 90 -13.58 18.80 -45.52
N VAL A 91 -13.30 19.04 -44.23
CA VAL A 91 -12.43 20.14 -43.80
C VAL A 91 -10.99 19.92 -44.28
N PHE A 92 -10.50 18.67 -44.29
CA PHE A 92 -9.18 18.35 -44.83
C PHE A 92 -9.09 18.66 -46.33
N ARG A 93 -10.08 18.25 -47.14
CA ARG A 93 -10.12 18.52 -48.59
C ARG A 93 -10.21 20.03 -48.90
N GLN A 94 -10.86 20.82 -48.04
CA GLN A 94 -10.81 22.28 -48.13
C GLN A 94 -9.38 22.80 -47.96
N GLN A 95 -8.62 22.27 -47.00
CA GLN A 95 -7.20 22.64 -46.83
C GLN A 95 -6.33 22.17 -47.99
N VAL A 96 -6.59 20.99 -48.56
CA VAL A 96 -5.91 20.50 -49.76
C VAL A 96 -6.11 21.44 -50.94
N SER A 97 -7.34 21.93 -51.12
CA SER A 97 -7.67 22.88 -52.19
C SER A 97 -7.01 24.25 -51.97
N ALA A 98 -6.94 24.70 -50.71
CA ALA A 98 -6.35 26.00 -50.35
C ALA A 98 -4.81 26.00 -50.37
N PHE A 99 -4.17 24.88 -49.98
CA PHE A 99 -2.72 24.79 -49.77
C PHE A 99 -2.09 23.51 -50.37
N PRO A 100 -2.30 23.19 -51.65
CA PRO A 100 -1.94 21.89 -52.23
C PRO A 100 -0.43 21.58 -52.17
N SER A 101 0.42 22.60 -52.30
CA SER A 101 1.88 22.49 -52.31
C SER A 101 2.53 22.64 -50.94
N ARG A 102 1.76 23.01 -49.89
CA ARG A 102 2.29 23.16 -48.54
C ARG A 102 2.54 21.78 -47.92
N ILE A 103 3.61 21.65 -47.13
CA ILE A 103 3.89 20.42 -46.38
C ILE A 103 2.82 20.21 -45.31
N ALA A 104 2.11 19.08 -45.38
CA ALA A 104 1.07 18.69 -44.43
C ALA A 104 1.66 17.85 -43.29
N VAL A 105 2.52 16.89 -43.62
CA VAL A 105 3.13 15.97 -42.65
C VAL A 105 4.59 15.71 -43.03
N LYS A 106 5.47 15.58 -42.03
CA LYS A 106 6.87 15.19 -42.20
C LYS A 106 7.35 14.33 -41.03
N ASP A 107 8.30 13.44 -41.30
CA ASP A 107 9.07 12.68 -40.31
C ASP A 107 10.57 12.71 -40.66
N SER A 108 11.37 11.80 -40.10
CA SER A 108 12.81 11.73 -40.37
C SER A 108 13.17 11.16 -41.75
N LEU A 109 12.23 10.49 -42.42
CA LEU A 109 12.44 9.79 -43.69
C LEU A 109 11.78 10.50 -44.86
N GLU A 110 10.57 11.04 -44.67
CA GLU A 110 9.78 11.62 -45.75
C GLU A 110 8.99 12.87 -45.33
N GLN A 111 8.58 13.64 -46.33
CA GLN A 111 7.65 14.76 -46.18
C GLN A 111 6.61 14.72 -47.30
N MET A 112 5.37 15.05 -46.97
CA MET A 112 4.26 15.03 -47.92
C MET A 112 3.55 16.37 -47.92
N THR A 113 3.29 16.90 -49.12
CA THR A 113 2.37 18.04 -49.28
C THR A 113 0.92 17.62 -49.03
N TYR A 114 0.03 18.59 -48.84
CA TYR A 114 -1.42 18.31 -48.74
C TYR A 114 -1.92 17.51 -49.94
N ALA A 115 -1.54 17.86 -51.17
CA ALA A 115 -1.95 17.12 -52.37
C ALA A 115 -1.40 15.69 -52.41
N GLN A 116 -0.16 15.48 -51.96
CA GLN A 116 0.44 14.13 -51.89
C GLN A 116 -0.24 13.27 -50.82
N LEU A 117 -0.48 13.84 -49.63
CA LEU A 117 -1.17 13.17 -48.54
C LEU A 117 -2.61 12.81 -48.92
N ASP A 118 -3.31 13.71 -49.61
CA ASP A 118 -4.66 13.49 -50.12
C ASP A 118 -4.70 12.32 -51.12
N LYS A 119 -3.81 12.34 -52.12
CA LYS A 119 -3.70 11.27 -53.13
C LYS A 119 -3.35 9.91 -52.51
N ALA A 120 -2.40 9.86 -51.56
CA ALA A 120 -2.00 8.63 -50.91
C ALA A 120 -3.12 8.06 -50.02
N SER A 121 -3.82 8.92 -49.28
CA SER A 121 -4.96 8.49 -48.45
C SER A 121 -6.17 8.05 -49.29
N ASP A 122 -6.38 8.64 -50.47
CA ASP A 122 -7.39 8.16 -51.44
C ASP A 122 -7.07 6.73 -51.93
N ALA A 123 -5.80 6.38 -52.11
CA ALA A 123 -5.41 5.03 -52.49
C ALA A 123 -5.78 4.01 -51.40
N ILE A 124 -5.49 4.31 -50.13
CA ILE A 124 -5.94 3.48 -49.00
C ILE A 124 -7.47 3.39 -48.95
N ALA A 125 -8.18 4.49 -49.17
CA ALA A 125 -9.65 4.49 -49.15
C ALA A 125 -10.24 3.56 -50.23
N LYS A 126 -9.73 3.64 -51.47
CA LYS A 126 -10.12 2.74 -52.58
C LYS A 126 -9.81 1.28 -52.26
N TRP A 127 -8.64 1.02 -51.67
CA TRP A 127 -8.25 -0.33 -51.26
C TRP A 127 -9.19 -0.92 -50.19
N LEU A 128 -9.68 -0.10 -49.27
CA LEU A 128 -10.67 -0.48 -48.26
C LEU A 128 -12.07 -0.68 -48.86
N HIS A 129 -12.49 0.16 -49.81
CA HIS A 129 -13.78 0.02 -50.49
C HIS A 129 -13.93 -1.33 -51.21
N LYS A 130 -12.86 -1.84 -51.83
CA LYS A 130 -12.86 -3.17 -52.46
C LYS A 130 -13.19 -4.32 -51.50
N ARG A 131 -13.00 -4.10 -50.19
CA ARG A 131 -13.24 -5.11 -49.14
C ARG A 131 -14.65 -5.05 -48.55
N SER A 132 -15.48 -4.11 -48.99
CA SER A 132 -16.93 -4.05 -48.70
C SER A 132 -17.28 -4.07 -47.20
N PHE A 133 -16.52 -3.35 -46.37
CA PHE A 133 -16.91 -3.13 -44.98
C PHE A 133 -18.17 -2.24 -44.89
N ALA A 134 -19.02 -2.51 -43.89
CA ALA A 134 -20.13 -1.62 -43.60
C ALA A 134 -19.61 -0.24 -43.14
N PRO A 135 -20.35 0.86 -43.39
CA PRO A 135 -19.99 2.18 -42.86
C PRO A 135 -19.71 2.12 -41.35
N GLU A 136 -18.75 2.91 -40.89
CA GLU A 136 -18.30 2.97 -39.49
C GLU A 136 -17.63 1.71 -38.94
N SER A 137 -17.35 0.69 -39.77
CA SER A 137 -16.57 -0.47 -39.32
C SER A 137 -15.17 -0.04 -38.83
N LEU A 138 -14.67 -0.74 -37.83
CA LEU A 138 -13.38 -0.43 -37.20
C LEU A 138 -12.20 -1.03 -37.98
N VAL A 139 -11.24 -0.19 -38.33
CA VAL A 139 -9.95 -0.60 -38.91
C VAL A 139 -8.84 -0.32 -37.91
N GLY A 140 -8.14 -1.39 -37.49
CA GLY A 140 -7.03 -1.27 -36.55
C GLY A 140 -5.81 -0.60 -37.17
N VAL A 141 -5.07 0.19 -36.38
CA VAL A 141 -3.80 0.79 -36.80
C VAL A 141 -2.74 0.48 -35.74
N PHE A 142 -1.81 -0.41 -36.07
CA PHE A 142 -0.70 -0.84 -35.23
C PHE A 142 0.62 -0.39 -35.88
N ALA A 143 0.93 0.90 -35.69
CA ALA A 143 2.03 1.58 -36.37
C ALA A 143 2.67 2.64 -35.46
N LYS A 144 3.94 2.97 -35.73
CA LYS A 144 4.62 4.11 -35.12
C LYS A 144 4.11 5.43 -35.73
N ARG A 145 4.44 6.56 -35.10
CA ARG A 145 4.19 7.89 -35.67
C ARG A 145 5.08 8.10 -36.90
N CYS A 146 4.48 8.20 -38.07
CA CYS A 146 5.14 8.50 -39.35
C CYS A 146 4.12 8.97 -40.38
N CYS A 147 4.56 9.45 -41.54
CA CYS A 147 3.68 9.92 -42.60
C CYS A 147 2.72 8.82 -43.10
N GLN A 148 3.20 7.58 -43.27
CA GLN A 148 2.36 6.44 -43.67
C GLN A 148 1.20 6.18 -42.69
N THR A 149 1.42 6.37 -41.39
CA THR A 149 0.34 6.25 -40.39
C THR A 149 -0.74 7.29 -40.62
N ILE A 150 -0.37 8.54 -40.90
CA ILE A 150 -1.34 9.62 -41.20
C ILE A 150 -2.09 9.33 -42.51
N VAL A 151 -1.41 8.79 -43.52
CA VAL A 151 -2.03 8.30 -44.76
C VAL A 151 -3.09 7.24 -44.46
N ALA A 152 -2.79 6.26 -43.60
CA ALA A 152 -3.72 5.21 -43.22
C ALA A 152 -4.93 5.76 -42.46
N LEU A 153 -4.73 6.64 -41.48
CA LEU A 153 -5.82 7.26 -40.71
C LEU A 153 -6.79 8.03 -41.61
N LEU A 154 -6.26 8.91 -42.47
CA LEU A 154 -7.10 9.66 -43.42
C LEU A 154 -7.78 8.75 -44.45
N GLY A 155 -7.10 7.70 -44.91
CA GLY A 155 -7.65 6.74 -45.85
C GLY A 155 -8.82 5.92 -45.26
N ILE A 156 -8.73 5.54 -43.98
CA ILE A 156 -9.83 4.92 -43.24
C ILE A 156 -11.03 5.85 -43.17
N LEU A 157 -10.82 7.11 -42.77
CA LEU A 157 -11.89 8.11 -42.67
C LEU A 157 -12.55 8.38 -44.04
N LYS A 158 -11.74 8.53 -45.10
CA LYS A 158 -12.22 8.69 -46.48
C LYS A 158 -13.00 7.49 -47.00
N ALA A 159 -12.73 6.30 -46.46
CA ALA A 159 -13.49 5.11 -46.77
C ALA A 159 -14.86 5.06 -46.07
N GLY A 160 -15.20 6.05 -45.23
CA GLY A 160 -16.41 6.03 -44.39
C GLY A 160 -16.30 5.08 -43.20
N LEU A 161 -15.08 4.73 -42.81
CA LEU A 161 -14.76 3.81 -41.71
C LEU A 161 -14.14 4.57 -40.53
N ALA A 162 -14.05 3.92 -39.37
CA ALA A 162 -13.45 4.50 -38.16
C ALA A 162 -12.15 3.79 -37.79
N TYR A 163 -11.14 4.55 -37.36
CA TYR A 163 -9.85 3.96 -36.98
C TYR A 163 -9.82 3.55 -35.50
N LEU A 164 -9.12 2.45 -35.21
CA LEU A 164 -8.84 1.93 -33.88
C LEU A 164 -7.31 1.88 -33.69
N PRO A 165 -6.71 2.91 -33.07
CA PRO A 165 -5.26 2.96 -32.92
C PRO A 165 -4.81 2.08 -31.75
N PHE A 166 -3.67 1.43 -31.93
CA PHE A 166 -3.03 0.61 -30.92
C PHE A 166 -1.63 1.15 -30.61
N ASP A 167 -1.25 1.08 -29.34
CA ASP A 167 0.12 1.31 -28.92
C ASP A 167 0.97 0.09 -29.27
N ILE A 168 2.09 0.30 -29.95
CA ILE A 168 3.01 -0.78 -30.34
C ILE A 168 3.70 -1.47 -29.17
N MET A 169 3.67 -0.87 -27.97
CA MET A 169 4.30 -1.38 -26.75
C MET A 169 3.32 -2.16 -25.85
N ILE A 170 2.02 -2.18 -26.13
CA ILE A 170 1.08 -2.89 -25.26
C ILE A 170 1.21 -4.41 -25.42
N PRO A 171 1.01 -5.19 -24.34
CA PRO A 171 1.07 -6.64 -24.42
C PRO A 171 0.05 -7.20 -25.41
N THR A 172 0.47 -8.21 -26.17
CA THR A 172 -0.36 -8.92 -27.15
C THR A 172 -1.72 -9.35 -26.58
N LYS A 173 -1.75 -9.91 -25.36
CA LYS A 173 -3.00 -10.30 -24.67
C LYS A 173 -4.01 -9.15 -24.52
N ARG A 174 -3.55 -7.91 -24.35
CA ARG A 174 -4.43 -6.74 -24.26
C ARG A 174 -5.05 -6.41 -25.62
N ILE A 175 -4.29 -6.56 -26.70
CA ILE A 175 -4.80 -6.44 -28.07
C ILE A 175 -5.84 -7.52 -28.32
N GLU A 176 -5.57 -8.78 -27.93
CA GLU A 176 -6.51 -9.89 -28.07
C GLU A 176 -7.82 -9.64 -27.32
N ALA A 177 -7.75 -9.13 -26.09
CA ALA A 177 -8.94 -8.79 -25.30
C ALA A 177 -9.79 -7.72 -25.98
N ILE A 178 -9.17 -6.63 -26.46
CA ILE A 178 -9.84 -5.56 -27.22
C ILE A 178 -10.46 -6.12 -28.49
N LEU A 179 -9.73 -6.96 -29.22
CA LEU A 179 -10.22 -7.52 -30.47
C LEU A 179 -11.35 -8.53 -30.22
N SER A 180 -11.29 -9.31 -29.16
CA SER A 180 -12.33 -10.29 -28.81
C SER A 180 -13.61 -9.63 -28.33
N SER A 181 -13.55 -8.43 -27.74
CA SER A 181 -14.73 -7.69 -27.27
C SER A 181 -15.55 -7.04 -28.37
N LEU A 182 -15.05 -7.05 -29.61
CA LEU A 182 -15.67 -6.40 -30.76
C LEU A 182 -16.25 -7.51 -31.67
N PRO A 183 -17.32 -7.25 -32.44
CA PRO A 183 -17.83 -8.21 -33.43
C PRO A 183 -17.15 -8.07 -34.80
N GLY A 184 -17.27 -9.10 -35.65
CA GLY A 184 -17.00 -9.04 -37.09
C GLY A 184 -15.54 -9.17 -37.53
N ARG A 185 -15.36 -9.37 -38.85
CA ARG A 185 -14.04 -9.39 -39.52
C ARG A 185 -13.34 -8.04 -39.39
N ARG A 186 -12.03 -8.06 -39.20
CA ARG A 186 -11.23 -6.83 -39.08
C ARG A 186 -9.95 -6.86 -39.89
N ILE A 187 -9.52 -5.66 -40.24
CA ILE A 187 -8.20 -5.40 -40.80
C ILE A 187 -7.42 -4.59 -39.79
N ILE A 188 -6.15 -4.94 -39.63
CA ILE A 188 -5.19 -4.17 -38.85
C ILE A 188 -4.06 -3.76 -39.78
N PHE A 189 -3.91 -2.45 -39.96
CA PHE A 189 -2.79 -1.87 -40.67
C PHE A 189 -1.53 -1.94 -39.82
N LEU A 190 -0.45 -2.48 -40.40
CA LEU A 190 0.87 -2.57 -39.80
C LEU A 190 1.81 -1.52 -40.40
N GLY A 191 2.53 -0.81 -39.53
CA GLY A 191 3.65 0.04 -39.94
C GLY A 191 4.84 -0.78 -40.47
N ALA A 192 5.74 -0.14 -41.22
CA ALA A 192 6.88 -0.81 -41.87
C ALA A 192 7.81 -1.55 -40.88
N ASP A 193 8.12 -0.92 -39.74
CA ASP A 193 9.08 -1.43 -38.74
C ASP A 193 8.41 -1.99 -37.49
N VAL A 194 7.19 -2.52 -37.64
CA VAL A 194 6.43 -3.14 -36.56
C VAL A 194 6.32 -4.64 -36.82
N GLN A 195 6.77 -5.44 -35.85
CA GLN A 195 6.65 -6.89 -35.94
C GLN A 195 5.18 -7.29 -35.80
N LEU A 196 4.80 -8.35 -36.53
CA LEU A 196 3.49 -8.94 -36.39
C LEU A 196 3.35 -9.47 -34.95
N PRO A 197 2.32 -9.07 -34.19
CA PRO A 197 2.07 -9.67 -32.90
C PRO A 197 1.77 -11.16 -33.07
N ASP A 198 2.35 -12.00 -32.20
CA ASP A 198 2.06 -13.43 -32.17
C ASP A 198 0.64 -13.67 -31.60
N MET A 199 -0.36 -13.61 -32.47
CA MET A 199 -1.79 -13.76 -32.14
C MET A 199 -2.46 -14.74 -33.07
N THR A 200 -3.30 -15.61 -32.51
CA THR A 200 -4.16 -16.54 -33.27
C THR A 200 -5.62 -16.17 -33.10
N LEU A 201 -6.04 -15.08 -33.75
CA LEU A 201 -7.43 -14.66 -33.79
C LEU A 201 -8.06 -14.98 -35.14
N ASN A 202 -9.10 -15.81 -35.11
CA ASN A 202 -9.97 -16.00 -36.27
C ASN A 202 -10.58 -14.65 -36.67
N GLN A 203 -10.66 -14.35 -37.97
CA GLN A 203 -11.29 -13.15 -38.53
C GLN A 203 -10.50 -11.82 -38.43
N VAL A 204 -9.21 -11.84 -38.05
CA VAL A 204 -8.32 -10.67 -38.10
C VAL A 204 -7.31 -10.81 -39.24
N GLU A 205 -7.25 -9.83 -40.14
CA GLU A 205 -6.29 -9.75 -41.24
C GLU A 205 -5.28 -8.63 -40.98
N PHE A 206 -4.00 -8.98 -40.93
CA PHE A 206 -2.92 -7.99 -40.82
C PHE A 206 -2.39 -7.61 -42.20
N VAL A 207 -2.33 -6.30 -42.47
CA VAL A 207 -1.88 -5.77 -43.77
C VAL A 207 -0.88 -4.65 -43.55
N ARG A 208 0.29 -4.73 -44.17
CA ARG A 208 1.24 -3.60 -44.17
C ARG A 208 0.69 -2.42 -44.95
N ILE A 209 0.80 -1.21 -44.39
CA ILE A 209 0.34 0.02 -45.05
C ILE A 209 0.97 0.19 -46.44
N SER A 210 2.28 -0.08 -46.56
CA SER A 210 3.00 -0.03 -47.83
C SER A 210 2.48 -1.00 -48.89
N LYS A 211 2.02 -2.20 -48.48
CA LYS A 211 1.41 -3.18 -49.38
C LYS A 211 0.08 -2.67 -49.94
N ALA A 212 -0.78 -2.14 -49.07
CA ALA A 212 -2.07 -1.58 -49.49
C ALA A 212 -1.90 -0.38 -50.46
N LEU A 213 -0.86 0.43 -50.26
CA LEU A 213 -0.49 1.51 -51.18
C LEU A 213 0.03 0.97 -52.53
N GLY A 214 0.91 -0.05 -52.51
CA GLY A 214 1.50 -0.64 -53.71
C GLY A 214 0.49 -1.31 -54.65
N GLU A 215 -0.45 -2.09 -54.10
CA GLU A 215 -1.50 -2.78 -54.87
C GLU A 215 -2.36 -1.82 -55.71
N GLN A 216 -2.47 -0.54 -55.33
CA GLN A 216 -3.19 0.47 -56.13
C GLN A 216 -2.34 1.08 -57.25
N VAL A 217 -1.02 1.16 -57.07
CA VAL A 217 -0.10 1.69 -58.10
C VAL A 217 0.01 0.70 -59.25
N ASP A 218 0.10 -0.59 -58.94
CA ASP A 218 0.20 -1.65 -59.96
C ASP A 218 -1.08 -1.76 -60.80
N GLU A 219 -2.27 -1.62 -60.19
CA GLU A 219 -3.55 -1.61 -60.91
C GLU A 219 -3.72 -0.40 -61.84
N LEU A 220 -3.17 0.76 -61.47
CA LEU A 220 -3.15 1.95 -62.34
C LEU A 220 -2.18 1.78 -63.52
N ALA A 221 -1.11 0.99 -63.34
CA ALA A 221 -0.12 0.70 -64.37
C ALA A 221 -0.59 -0.40 -65.35
N ASP A 222 -1.32 -1.41 -64.88
CA ASP A 222 -1.79 -2.56 -65.67
C ASP A 222 -3.06 -2.29 -66.50
N GLY A 223 -3.62 -1.08 -66.47
CA GLY A 223 -4.74 -0.67 -67.33
C GLY A 223 -6.06 -1.44 -67.12
N GLN A 224 -6.13 -2.33 -66.12
CA GLN A 224 -7.34 -3.07 -65.77
C GLN A 224 -8.26 -2.19 -64.92
N LEU A 225 -9.04 -1.32 -65.56
CA LEU A 225 -10.28 -0.83 -64.96
C LEU A 225 -11.29 -1.98 -64.87
N SER A 226 -11.10 -2.87 -63.88
CA SER A 226 -12.15 -3.75 -63.39
C SER A 226 -13.18 -2.90 -62.64
N CYS A 227 -14.01 -2.19 -63.40
CA CYS A 227 -15.24 -1.56 -62.92
C CYS A 227 -16.25 -2.65 -62.57
N ARG A 228 -16.10 -3.33 -61.43
CA ARG A 228 -17.30 -3.80 -60.72
C ARG A 228 -17.97 -2.52 -60.20
N GLY A 229 -19.22 -2.31 -60.59
CA GLY A 229 -19.96 -1.03 -60.50
C GLY A 229 -19.91 -0.34 -59.13
N PRO A 230 -20.34 0.93 -59.04
CA PRO A 230 -20.09 1.75 -57.87
C PRO A 230 -20.75 1.10 -56.65
N ALA A 231 -19.94 0.47 -55.79
CA ALA A 231 -20.30 0.42 -54.39
C ALA A 231 -20.43 1.89 -54.00
N THR A 232 -21.67 2.36 -53.82
CA THR A 232 -21.96 3.76 -53.48
C THR A 232 -21.05 4.16 -52.34
N THR A 233 -20.07 5.01 -52.64
CA THR A 233 -19.10 5.51 -51.67
C THR A 233 -19.87 6.38 -50.68
N VAL A 234 -20.16 5.83 -49.51
CA VAL A 234 -20.79 6.59 -48.43
C VAL A 234 -19.68 7.43 -47.79
N GLU A 235 -19.63 8.70 -48.17
CA GLU A 235 -18.76 9.66 -47.48
C GLU A 235 -19.22 9.82 -46.02
N PRO A 236 -18.28 10.02 -45.07
CA PRO A 236 -18.64 10.20 -43.67
C PRO A 236 -19.42 11.49 -43.47
N SER A 237 -20.43 11.45 -42.59
CA SER A 237 -21.10 12.65 -42.09
C SER A 237 -20.42 13.19 -40.84
N ALA A 238 -20.77 14.40 -40.40
CA ALA A 238 -20.34 14.92 -39.10
C ALA A 238 -20.74 14.01 -37.91
N THR A 239 -21.81 13.22 -38.03
CA THR A 239 -22.26 12.33 -36.96
C THR A 239 -21.67 10.92 -37.04
N SER A 240 -20.96 10.61 -38.12
CA SER A 240 -20.29 9.32 -38.32
C SER A 240 -19.13 9.16 -37.31
N LEU A 241 -18.79 7.92 -36.98
CA LEU A 241 -17.63 7.59 -36.14
C LEU A 241 -16.35 7.95 -36.88
N ALA A 242 -15.46 8.68 -36.20
CA ALA A 242 -14.11 8.94 -36.66
C ALA A 242 -13.15 7.89 -36.09
N TYR A 243 -13.25 7.62 -34.79
CA TYR A 243 -12.37 6.68 -34.12
C TYR A 243 -13.01 6.03 -32.89
N VAL A 244 -12.39 4.92 -32.49
CA VAL A 244 -12.61 4.29 -31.18
C VAL A 244 -11.29 4.19 -30.45
N MET A 245 -11.22 4.71 -29.23
CA MET A 245 -10.04 4.58 -28.35
C MET A 245 -10.43 3.84 -27.08
N PHE A 246 -9.62 2.84 -26.72
CA PHE A 246 -9.86 2.04 -25.52
C PHE A 246 -9.21 2.68 -24.30
N THR A 247 -10.01 2.85 -23.25
CA THR A 247 -9.55 3.30 -21.93
C THR A 247 -9.60 2.17 -20.92
N SER A 248 -8.79 2.29 -19.87
CA SER A 248 -8.80 1.42 -18.68
C SER A 248 -10.21 1.35 -18.07
N GLY A 249 -10.63 0.18 -17.60
CA GLY A 249 -11.99 -0.06 -17.10
C GLY A 249 -11.99 -0.59 -15.68
N SER A 250 -12.83 -0.03 -14.80
CA SER A 250 -12.93 -0.42 -13.38
C SER A 250 -13.26 -1.90 -13.16
N THR A 251 -13.83 -2.60 -14.14
CA THR A 251 -14.13 -4.04 -14.10
C THR A 251 -12.97 -4.93 -14.57
N GLY A 252 -11.77 -4.38 -14.79
CA GLY A 252 -10.64 -5.11 -15.37
C GLY A 252 -10.65 -5.25 -16.90
N GLN A 253 -11.75 -4.87 -17.58
CA GLN A 253 -11.90 -5.00 -19.04
C GLN A 253 -11.86 -3.62 -19.71
N PRO A 254 -11.03 -3.41 -20.75
CA PRO A 254 -10.95 -2.15 -21.50
C PRO A 254 -12.30 -1.74 -22.11
N LYS A 255 -12.60 -0.43 -22.13
CA LYS A 255 -13.83 0.13 -22.74
C LYS A 255 -13.50 1.03 -23.92
N GLY A 256 -14.11 0.79 -25.08
CA GLY A 256 -13.90 1.60 -26.29
C GLY A 256 -14.80 2.83 -26.31
N VAL A 257 -14.24 4.03 -26.35
CA VAL A 257 -14.99 5.30 -26.50
C VAL A 257 -15.22 5.60 -27.97
N MET A 258 -16.47 5.77 -28.39
CA MET A 258 -16.84 6.01 -29.78
C MET A 258 -16.96 7.52 -30.09
N ALA A 259 -15.90 8.10 -30.68
CA ALA A 259 -15.86 9.51 -31.04
C ALA A 259 -16.38 9.77 -32.46
N LYS A 260 -17.13 10.87 -32.62
CA LYS A 260 -17.71 11.29 -33.91
C LYS A 260 -16.79 12.30 -34.62
N HIS A 261 -16.91 12.40 -35.94
CA HIS A 261 -16.23 13.45 -36.72
C HIS A 261 -16.50 14.86 -36.18
N ARG A 262 -17.75 15.19 -35.84
CA ARG A 262 -18.14 16.50 -35.29
C ARG A 262 -17.35 16.85 -34.03
N GLY A 263 -17.10 15.87 -33.16
CA GLY A 263 -16.34 16.09 -31.93
C GLY A 263 -14.92 16.56 -32.22
N VAL A 264 -14.26 15.94 -33.21
CA VAL A 264 -12.91 16.32 -33.64
C VAL A 264 -12.90 17.67 -34.35
N VAL A 265 -13.86 17.94 -35.23
CA VAL A 265 -13.95 19.23 -35.92
C VAL A 265 -14.19 20.37 -34.92
N ARG A 266 -15.11 20.18 -33.96
CA ARG A 266 -15.36 21.10 -32.84
C ARG A 266 -14.09 21.35 -32.02
N LEU A 267 -13.32 20.28 -31.78
CA LEU A 267 -12.09 20.34 -31.01
C LEU A 267 -11.04 21.23 -31.70
N VAL A 268 -10.89 21.16 -33.03
CA VAL A 268 -9.71 21.74 -33.70
C VAL A 268 -9.98 22.95 -34.60
N ARG A 269 -11.23 23.40 -34.71
CA ARG A 269 -11.64 24.53 -35.56
C ARG A 269 -12.33 25.64 -34.77
N ASP A 270 -11.93 26.88 -35.05
CA ASP A 270 -12.68 28.11 -34.77
C ASP A 270 -13.26 28.18 -33.34
N ASN A 271 -12.43 27.86 -32.34
CA ASN A 271 -12.77 27.88 -30.91
C ASN A 271 -11.77 28.69 -30.07
N ASN A 272 -12.10 28.87 -28.80
CA ASN A 272 -11.35 29.69 -27.84
C ASN A 272 -9.92 29.20 -27.52
N THR A 273 -9.53 27.97 -27.88
CA THR A 273 -8.13 27.51 -27.83
C THR A 273 -7.42 27.72 -29.17
N VAL A 274 -8.08 27.40 -30.27
CA VAL A 274 -7.54 27.48 -31.65
C VAL A 274 -7.27 28.93 -32.10
N GLN A 275 -7.94 29.91 -31.52
CA GLN A 275 -7.63 31.33 -31.76
C GLN A 275 -6.19 31.72 -31.36
N HIS A 276 -5.50 30.92 -30.55
CA HIS A 276 -4.13 31.17 -30.10
C HIS A 276 -3.04 30.51 -30.96
N LEU A 277 -3.41 29.84 -32.07
CA LEU A 277 -2.43 29.19 -32.94
C LEU A 277 -1.42 30.21 -33.51
N PRO A 278 -0.10 29.96 -33.40
CA PRO A 278 0.93 30.81 -33.97
C PRO A 278 0.94 30.77 -35.51
N VAL A 279 1.62 31.75 -36.11
CA VAL A 279 1.93 31.76 -37.54
C VAL A 279 2.76 30.51 -37.89
N GLY A 280 2.52 29.91 -39.05
CA GLY A 280 3.22 28.70 -39.50
C GLY A 280 2.60 27.37 -39.02
N ARG A 281 2.03 27.32 -37.81
CA ARG A 281 1.26 26.18 -37.27
C ARG A 281 1.99 24.84 -37.43
N VAL A 282 3.22 24.75 -36.93
CA VAL A 282 4.04 23.52 -36.98
C VAL A 282 3.93 22.78 -35.65
N MET A 283 3.25 21.63 -35.66
CA MET A 283 2.93 20.83 -34.47
C MET A 283 3.91 19.68 -34.29
N ALA A 284 4.43 19.51 -33.07
CA ALA A 284 5.08 18.28 -32.64
C ALA A 284 4.05 17.18 -32.39
N HIS A 285 4.14 16.07 -33.12
CA HIS A 285 3.38 14.86 -32.84
C HIS A 285 4.25 13.88 -32.04
N VAL A 286 4.10 13.95 -30.72
CA VAL A 286 4.86 13.15 -29.74
C VAL A 286 3.97 12.17 -28.98
N THR A 287 2.67 12.43 -28.95
CA THR A 287 1.71 11.62 -28.20
C THR A 287 1.48 10.28 -28.88
N ASN A 288 1.38 9.22 -28.09
CA ASN A 288 1.03 7.89 -28.57
C ASN A 288 -0.38 7.88 -29.23
N LEU A 289 -0.49 7.22 -30.38
CA LEU A 289 -1.71 7.21 -31.22
C LEU A 289 -2.94 6.63 -30.48
N ALA A 290 -2.72 5.75 -29.51
CA ALA A 290 -3.79 5.17 -28.71
C ALA A 290 -4.39 6.14 -27.66
N PHE A 291 -3.83 7.35 -27.53
CA PHE A 291 -4.33 8.41 -26.64
C PHE A 291 -5.01 9.51 -27.45
N ASP A 292 -6.11 10.03 -26.92
CA ASP A 292 -6.95 11.05 -27.56
C ASP A 292 -6.25 12.39 -27.79
N VAL A 293 -5.26 12.74 -26.98
CA VAL A 293 -4.42 13.93 -27.20
C VAL A 293 -3.73 13.89 -28.58
N SER A 294 -3.42 12.70 -29.12
CA SER A 294 -2.89 12.57 -30.49
C SER A 294 -3.85 13.14 -31.55
N THR A 295 -5.16 13.11 -31.31
CA THR A 295 -6.15 13.67 -32.24
C THR A 295 -6.05 15.18 -32.33
N TRP A 296 -5.72 15.86 -31.22
CA TRP A 296 -5.42 17.29 -31.24
C TRP A 296 -4.15 17.56 -32.03
N GLU A 297 -3.07 16.83 -31.72
CA GLU A 297 -1.79 16.98 -32.42
C GLU A 297 -1.93 16.79 -33.93
N ILE A 298 -2.69 15.78 -34.37
CA ILE A 298 -2.87 15.45 -35.79
C ILE A 298 -3.79 16.47 -36.49
N TYR A 299 -4.99 16.72 -35.95
CA TYR A 299 -6.02 17.43 -36.71
C TYR A 299 -5.96 18.95 -36.57
N VAL A 300 -5.33 19.50 -35.53
CA VAL A 300 -5.08 20.95 -35.46
C VAL A 300 -4.27 21.47 -36.64
N PRO A 301 -3.06 20.95 -36.95
CA PRO A 301 -2.33 21.41 -38.12
C PRO A 301 -3.06 21.05 -39.41
N LEU A 302 -3.52 19.80 -39.58
CA LEU A 302 -4.08 19.33 -40.86
C LEU A 302 -5.40 20.00 -41.26
N LEU A 303 -6.21 20.44 -40.30
CA LEU A 303 -7.47 21.14 -40.58
C LEU A 303 -7.35 22.68 -40.52
N ASN A 304 -6.14 23.20 -40.30
CA ASN A 304 -5.85 24.64 -40.28
C ASN A 304 -4.69 25.02 -41.22
N GLY A 305 -4.37 24.16 -42.20
CA GLY A 305 -3.33 24.41 -43.20
C GLY A 305 -1.92 24.44 -42.61
N GLY A 306 -1.68 23.85 -41.43
CA GLY A 306 -0.39 23.75 -40.77
C GLY A 306 0.42 22.53 -41.22
N THR A 307 1.46 22.21 -40.45
CA THR A 307 2.35 21.06 -40.70
C THR A 307 2.46 20.19 -39.44
N LEU A 308 2.27 18.89 -39.58
CA LEU A 308 2.47 17.88 -38.54
C LEU A 308 3.88 17.29 -38.62
N VAL A 309 4.60 17.25 -37.50
CA VAL A 309 5.95 16.63 -37.42
C VAL A 309 5.88 15.39 -36.56
N CYS A 310 5.97 14.21 -37.18
CA CYS A 310 5.95 12.93 -36.47
C CYS A 310 7.32 12.67 -35.83
N ILE A 311 7.35 12.55 -34.50
CA ILE A 311 8.58 12.40 -33.71
C ILE A 311 8.54 11.05 -33.00
N ASP A 312 9.60 10.25 -33.13
CA ASP A 312 9.66 8.95 -32.46
C ASP A 312 9.75 9.09 -30.93
N THR A 313 9.38 8.03 -30.21
CA THR A 313 9.26 8.08 -28.74
C THR A 313 10.60 8.33 -28.05
N MET A 314 11.70 7.80 -28.58
CA MET A 314 13.01 7.96 -27.95
C MET A 314 13.49 9.41 -28.07
N THR A 315 13.28 10.02 -29.25
CA THR A 315 13.58 11.44 -29.47
C THR A 315 12.71 12.35 -28.62
N ALA A 316 11.41 12.03 -28.46
CA ALA A 316 10.52 12.79 -27.59
C ALA A 316 10.93 12.70 -26.10
N LEU A 317 11.47 11.58 -25.64
CA LEU A 317 11.89 11.43 -24.24
C LEU A 317 13.30 11.97 -23.95
N ASP A 318 14.09 12.28 -24.99
CA ASP A 318 15.43 12.87 -24.89
C ASP A 318 15.37 14.41 -25.09
N PRO A 319 15.59 15.22 -24.03
CA PRO A 319 15.50 16.68 -24.13
C PRO A 319 16.51 17.33 -25.08
N VAL A 320 17.65 16.70 -25.33
CA VAL A 320 18.68 17.20 -26.25
C VAL A 320 18.28 16.90 -27.70
N ALA A 321 17.86 15.66 -27.98
CA ALA A 321 17.36 15.27 -29.29
C ALA A 321 16.09 16.05 -29.65
N MET A 322 15.19 16.25 -28.68
CA MET A 322 13.99 17.06 -28.89
C MET A 322 14.33 18.52 -29.22
N LEU A 323 15.33 19.13 -28.56
CA LEU A 323 15.75 20.50 -28.90
C LEU A 323 16.27 20.61 -30.33
N GLN A 324 17.06 19.64 -30.78
CA GLN A 324 17.54 19.58 -32.17
C GLN A 324 16.37 19.46 -33.14
N THR A 325 15.43 18.56 -32.85
CA THR A 325 14.20 18.36 -33.63
C THR A 325 13.36 19.63 -33.72
N VAL A 326 13.16 20.34 -32.61
CA VAL A 326 12.42 21.61 -32.57
C VAL A 326 13.05 22.66 -33.47
N ARG A 327 14.39 22.76 -33.47
CA ARG A 327 15.12 23.70 -34.32
C ARG A 327 15.09 23.30 -35.79
N ASN A 328 15.38 22.04 -36.09
CA ASN A 328 15.48 21.52 -37.46
C ASN A 328 14.13 21.60 -38.20
N TYR A 329 13.03 21.36 -37.48
CA TYR A 329 11.71 21.34 -38.06
C TYR A 329 10.90 22.62 -37.83
N GLU A 330 11.46 23.60 -37.13
CA GLU A 330 10.84 24.88 -36.77
C GLU A 330 9.49 24.67 -36.04
N ILE A 331 9.50 23.80 -35.05
CA ILE A 331 8.30 23.45 -34.28
C ILE A 331 7.85 24.66 -33.46
N THR A 332 6.58 25.04 -33.60
CA THR A 332 5.98 26.19 -32.90
C THR A 332 4.89 25.80 -31.91
N MET A 333 4.40 24.55 -31.97
CA MET A 333 3.31 24.07 -31.13
C MET A 333 3.61 22.68 -30.58
N ALA A 334 3.29 22.45 -29.31
CA ALA A 334 3.34 21.13 -28.71
C ALA A 334 2.22 20.95 -27.67
N VAL A 335 1.86 19.69 -27.42
CA VAL A 335 1.03 19.29 -26.29
C VAL A 335 1.88 18.40 -25.39
N LEU A 336 1.94 18.69 -24.10
CA LEU A 336 2.75 17.93 -23.13
C LEU A 336 1.91 17.52 -21.91
N THR A 337 2.28 16.41 -21.29
CA THR A 337 1.82 16.10 -19.93
C THR A 337 2.57 16.98 -18.92
N PRO A 338 2.01 17.27 -17.74
CA PRO A 338 2.75 18.01 -16.70
C PRO A 338 4.10 17.38 -16.35
N ALA A 339 4.21 16.05 -16.34
CA ALA A 339 5.48 15.34 -16.15
C ALA A 339 6.53 15.70 -17.22
N LEU A 340 6.20 15.55 -18.51
CA LEU A 340 7.14 15.84 -19.61
C LEU A 340 7.44 17.33 -19.73
N PHE A 341 6.44 18.18 -19.47
CA PHE A 341 6.61 19.63 -19.38
C PHE A 341 7.61 20.03 -18.31
N ARG A 342 7.52 19.44 -17.11
CA ARG A 342 8.48 19.66 -16.02
C ARG A 342 9.90 19.28 -16.45
N GLN A 343 10.07 18.09 -17.05
CA GLN A 343 11.36 17.60 -17.51
C GLN A 343 11.99 18.57 -18.53
N TYR A 344 11.25 19.01 -19.55
CA TYR A 344 11.78 19.98 -20.51
C TYR A 344 12.07 21.33 -19.89
N THR A 345 11.22 21.80 -18.97
CA THR A 345 11.44 23.09 -18.29
C THR A 345 12.69 23.05 -17.41
N SER A 346 13.07 21.90 -16.85
CA SER A 346 14.29 21.74 -16.06
C SER A 346 15.54 21.44 -16.88
N GLU A 347 15.48 20.51 -17.82
CA GLU A 347 16.65 19.94 -18.50
C GLU A 347 16.95 20.58 -19.85
N SER A 348 15.92 21.08 -20.55
CA SER A 348 16.07 21.73 -21.85
C SER A 348 15.10 22.91 -22.02
N PRO A 349 15.25 23.99 -21.21
CA PRO A 349 14.38 25.18 -21.27
C PRO A 349 14.21 25.76 -22.69
N ALA A 350 15.22 25.60 -23.53
CA ALA A 350 15.20 26.09 -24.90
C ALA A 350 14.13 25.42 -25.78
N VAL A 351 13.71 24.18 -25.47
CA VAL A 351 12.57 23.52 -26.12
C VAL A 351 11.30 24.33 -25.86
N VAL A 352 11.02 24.62 -24.59
CA VAL A 352 9.85 25.39 -24.18
C VAL A 352 9.90 26.82 -24.73
N ALA A 353 11.08 27.46 -24.70
CA ALA A 353 11.27 28.84 -25.18
C ALA A 353 10.98 29.01 -26.69
N ALA A 354 11.15 27.95 -27.48
CA ALA A 354 10.93 27.98 -28.93
C ALA A 354 9.44 27.91 -29.32
N LEU A 355 8.56 27.48 -28.42
CA LEU A 355 7.15 27.28 -28.71
C LEU A 355 6.36 28.60 -28.65
N GLY A 356 5.52 28.81 -29.67
CA GLY A 356 4.53 29.90 -29.71
C GLY A 356 3.22 29.54 -29.01
N LEU A 357 2.90 28.25 -28.94
CA LEU A 357 1.77 27.71 -28.18
C LEU A 357 2.17 26.39 -27.53
N LEU A 358 1.99 26.30 -26.23
CA LEU A 358 2.19 25.06 -25.47
C LEU A 358 0.91 24.74 -24.71
N CYS A 359 0.30 23.61 -25.04
CA CYS A 359 -0.82 23.06 -24.28
C CYS A 359 -0.27 22.05 -23.27
N VAL A 360 -0.70 22.13 -22.02
CA VAL A 360 -0.34 21.17 -20.97
C VAL A 360 -1.62 20.55 -20.45
N GLY A 361 -1.68 19.24 -20.36
CA GLY A 361 -2.90 18.56 -19.94
C GLY A 361 -2.72 17.09 -19.65
N GLY A 362 -3.80 16.46 -19.20
CA GLY A 362 -3.78 15.05 -18.82
C GLY A 362 -3.40 14.79 -17.36
N GLU A 363 -2.95 15.77 -16.58
CA GLU A 363 -2.80 15.71 -15.12
C GLU A 363 -3.06 17.10 -14.51
N ALA A 364 -3.17 17.20 -13.19
CA ALA A 364 -3.21 18.50 -12.53
C ALA A 364 -1.86 19.22 -12.72
N LEU A 365 -1.90 20.45 -13.24
CA LEU A 365 -0.70 21.27 -13.42
C LEU A 365 -0.34 21.96 -12.09
N HIS A 366 0.90 21.76 -11.64
CA HIS A 366 1.36 22.35 -10.39
C HIS A 366 1.80 23.81 -10.62
N PRO A 367 1.42 24.78 -9.76
CA PRO A 367 1.80 26.18 -9.92
C PRO A 367 3.30 26.42 -10.07
N ARG A 368 4.12 25.65 -9.34
CA ARG A 368 5.59 25.67 -9.46
C ARG A 368 6.09 25.43 -10.90
N ASP A 369 5.48 24.49 -11.62
CA ASP A 369 5.89 24.15 -12.99
C ASP A 369 5.55 25.31 -13.94
N PHE A 370 4.40 25.96 -13.71
CA PHE A 370 4.06 27.20 -14.40
C PHE A 370 5.07 28.33 -14.15
N PHE A 371 5.36 28.66 -12.89
CA PHE A 371 6.26 29.78 -12.56
C PHE A 371 7.68 29.57 -13.11
N ALA A 372 8.12 28.31 -13.25
CA ALA A 372 9.37 27.99 -13.92
C ALA A 372 9.31 28.34 -15.42
N ALA A 373 8.24 27.93 -16.10
CA ALA A 373 8.06 28.16 -17.53
C ALA A 373 7.71 29.62 -17.88
N GLU A 374 7.05 30.36 -16.98
CA GLU A 374 6.67 31.77 -17.20
C GLU A 374 7.88 32.65 -17.56
N ARG A 375 9.05 32.33 -17.00
CA ARG A 375 10.31 33.04 -17.28
C ARG A 375 10.92 32.69 -18.63
N ILE A 376 10.49 31.59 -19.24
CA ILE A 376 11.13 30.96 -20.40
C ILE A 376 10.24 31.07 -21.65
N LEU A 377 8.95 30.76 -21.52
CA LEU A 377 7.99 30.74 -22.61
C LEU A 377 7.55 32.15 -22.99
N LYS A 378 7.72 32.51 -24.27
CA LYS A 378 7.23 33.78 -24.84
C LYS A 378 5.83 33.66 -25.42
N GLY A 379 5.43 32.44 -25.79
CA GLY A 379 4.13 32.11 -26.36
C GLY A 379 3.01 31.99 -25.32
N LYS A 380 1.89 31.37 -25.73
CA LYS A 380 0.78 31.06 -24.83
C LYS A 380 0.98 29.68 -24.18
N LEU A 381 0.79 29.63 -22.86
CA LEU A 381 0.66 28.38 -22.10
C LEU A 381 -0.81 28.18 -21.77
N ILE A 382 -1.36 27.03 -22.14
CA ILE A 382 -2.77 26.70 -21.91
C ILE A 382 -2.86 25.40 -21.12
N ASN A 383 -3.46 25.45 -19.94
CA ASN A 383 -3.84 24.26 -19.20
C ASN A 383 -5.13 23.70 -19.80
N CYS A 384 -5.09 22.45 -20.26
CA CYS A 384 -6.17 21.80 -20.97
C CYS A 384 -6.68 20.61 -20.16
N TYR A 385 -7.99 20.52 -19.99
CA TYR A 385 -8.64 19.41 -19.32
C TYR A 385 -9.73 18.82 -20.22
N GLY A 386 -9.84 17.50 -20.20
CA GLY A 386 -11.03 16.80 -20.64
C GLY A 386 -10.83 15.29 -20.65
N PRO A 387 -11.93 14.54 -20.57
CA PRO A 387 -11.93 13.09 -20.73
C PRO A 387 -12.07 12.68 -22.20
N THR A 388 -11.65 11.46 -22.51
CA THR A 388 -11.80 10.84 -23.84
C THR A 388 -13.25 10.82 -24.31
N GLU A 389 -14.19 10.66 -23.38
CA GLU A 389 -15.63 10.67 -23.63
C GLU A 389 -16.20 12.01 -24.11
N ASN A 390 -15.41 13.09 -24.04
CA ASN A 390 -15.74 14.40 -24.62
C ASN A 390 -14.75 14.84 -25.71
N THR A 391 -14.11 13.88 -26.38
CA THR A 391 -13.22 14.10 -27.53
C THR A 391 -12.04 15.03 -27.19
N GLY A 392 -11.23 14.66 -26.20
CA GLY A 392 -10.03 15.41 -25.83
C GLY A 392 -10.33 16.59 -24.89
N ILE A 393 -10.33 17.83 -25.38
CA ILE A 393 -10.38 19.03 -24.55
C ILE A 393 -11.84 19.48 -24.30
N SER A 394 -12.23 19.51 -23.03
CA SER A 394 -13.52 20.00 -22.55
C SER A 394 -13.43 21.43 -22.04
N THR A 395 -12.36 21.75 -21.31
CA THR A 395 -12.10 23.07 -20.74
C THR A 395 -10.65 23.48 -20.95
N SER A 396 -10.41 24.78 -21.00
CA SER A 396 -9.08 25.35 -21.16
C SER A 396 -8.90 26.60 -20.31
N PHE A 397 -7.70 26.78 -19.76
CA PHE A 397 -7.29 27.95 -19.03
C PHE A 397 -5.98 28.50 -19.62
N VAL A 398 -5.98 29.75 -20.07
CA VAL A 398 -4.76 30.43 -20.50
C VAL A 398 -4.08 31.00 -19.25
N LEU A 399 -2.87 30.54 -18.95
CA LEU A 399 -2.22 30.93 -17.69
C LEU A 399 -1.86 32.41 -17.69
N THR A 400 -2.09 33.06 -16.55
CA THR A 400 -1.84 34.48 -16.29
C THR A 400 -0.69 34.68 -15.31
N LYS A 401 0.08 35.76 -15.48
CA LYS A 401 1.33 36.02 -14.73
C LYS A 401 1.12 36.40 -13.27
N ASP A 402 0.04 37.11 -12.98
CA ASP A 402 -0.17 37.72 -11.65
C ASP A 402 -0.99 36.84 -10.69
N GLU A 403 -1.38 35.63 -11.12
CA GLU A 403 -2.21 34.73 -10.32
C GLU A 403 -1.34 33.80 -9.46
N LYS A 404 -1.69 33.67 -8.17
CA LYS A 404 -0.95 32.83 -7.20
C LYS A 404 -1.29 31.35 -7.26
N TYR A 405 -2.43 31.00 -7.87
CA TYR A 405 -2.93 29.62 -7.99
C TYR A 405 -2.97 28.86 -6.65
N THR A 406 -3.49 29.51 -5.60
CA THR A 406 -3.52 28.95 -4.23
C THR A 406 -4.19 27.58 -4.15
N ASN A 407 -5.20 27.32 -5.00
CA ASN A 407 -5.92 26.05 -5.07
C ASN A 407 -5.47 25.17 -6.27
N GLY A 408 -4.25 25.39 -6.77
CA GLY A 408 -3.77 24.79 -8.01
C GLY A 408 -4.14 25.61 -9.25
N VAL A 409 -3.62 25.20 -10.42
CA VAL A 409 -3.92 25.87 -11.69
C VAL A 409 -5.34 25.46 -12.15
N PRO A 410 -6.25 26.43 -12.39
CA PRO A 410 -7.60 26.14 -12.87
C PRO A 410 -7.60 25.33 -14.17
N ILE A 411 -8.65 24.51 -14.35
CA ILE A 411 -8.96 23.86 -15.63
C ILE A 411 -9.77 24.79 -16.56
N GLY A 412 -10.16 25.97 -16.07
CA GLY A 412 -10.59 27.11 -16.86
C GLY A 412 -12.07 27.13 -17.19
N ARG A 413 -12.40 27.50 -18.43
CA ARG A 413 -13.78 27.57 -18.94
C ARG A 413 -14.02 26.52 -20.02
N ALA A 414 -15.30 26.23 -20.27
CA ALA A 414 -15.71 25.35 -21.36
C ALA A 414 -15.08 25.79 -22.69
N LEU A 415 -14.63 24.82 -23.47
CA LEU A 415 -14.25 25.05 -24.86
C LEU A 415 -15.52 25.32 -25.67
N SER A 416 -15.46 26.23 -26.65
CA SER A 416 -16.64 26.65 -27.42
C SER A 416 -17.39 25.47 -28.05
N ASN A 417 -18.71 25.62 -28.23
CA ASN A 417 -19.66 24.60 -28.69
C ASN A 417 -19.83 23.40 -27.73
N SER A 418 -19.40 23.56 -26.47
CA SER A 418 -19.73 22.68 -25.34
C SER A 418 -20.03 23.47 -24.07
N GLY A 419 -20.72 22.82 -23.14
CA GLY A 419 -20.87 23.27 -21.77
C GLY A 419 -20.04 22.43 -20.80
N ALA A 420 -19.67 23.03 -19.66
CA ALA A 420 -19.00 22.39 -18.55
C ALA A 420 -19.63 22.93 -17.26
N TYR A 421 -20.33 22.06 -16.53
CA TYR A 421 -21.21 22.45 -15.43
C TYR A 421 -20.81 21.71 -14.15
N VAL A 422 -20.88 22.39 -13.01
CA VAL A 422 -20.70 21.78 -11.70
C VAL A 422 -22.08 21.41 -11.18
N MET A 423 -22.32 20.12 -10.93
CA MET A 423 -23.63 19.60 -10.58
C MET A 423 -23.63 18.79 -9.27
N ASP A 424 -24.79 18.74 -8.63
CA ASP A 424 -25.08 17.87 -7.49
C ASP A 424 -25.46 16.43 -7.94
N PRO A 425 -25.68 15.48 -7.02
CA PRO A 425 -26.07 14.11 -7.36
C PRO A 425 -27.39 13.99 -8.15
N GLU A 426 -28.27 14.98 -8.03
CA GLU A 426 -29.54 15.12 -8.75
C GLU A 426 -29.39 15.81 -10.12
N LEU A 427 -28.14 16.07 -10.55
CA LEU A 427 -27.77 16.71 -11.81
C LEU A 427 -28.31 18.14 -11.96
N GLN A 428 -28.44 18.86 -10.85
CA GLN A 428 -28.74 20.28 -10.83
C GLN A 428 -27.45 21.11 -10.70
N PRO A 429 -27.31 22.22 -11.43
CA PRO A 429 -26.19 23.14 -11.24
C PRO A 429 -26.10 23.66 -9.80
N VAL A 430 -24.89 23.65 -9.25
CA VAL A 430 -24.62 24.16 -7.89
C VAL A 430 -24.19 25.63 -7.90
N PRO A 431 -24.36 26.37 -6.79
CA PRO A 431 -23.88 27.74 -6.66
C PRO A 431 -22.35 27.87 -6.79
N LEU A 432 -21.88 29.10 -7.05
CA LEU A 432 -20.46 29.44 -7.05
C LEU A 432 -19.77 29.04 -5.74
N GLY A 433 -18.57 28.47 -5.84
CA GLY A 433 -17.76 28.03 -4.69
C GLY A 433 -18.13 26.65 -4.14
N VAL A 434 -19.29 26.10 -4.49
CA VAL A 434 -19.72 24.75 -4.06
C VAL A 434 -19.01 23.70 -4.93
N ILE A 435 -18.45 22.68 -4.26
CA ILE A 435 -17.85 21.53 -4.94
C ILE A 435 -18.96 20.59 -5.40
N GLY A 436 -18.90 20.17 -6.66
CA GLY A 436 -19.80 19.18 -7.24
C GLY A 436 -19.09 18.33 -8.30
N GLU A 437 -19.86 17.48 -8.97
CA GLU A 437 -19.36 16.69 -10.09
C GLU A 437 -19.30 17.55 -11.37
N LEU A 438 -18.21 17.44 -12.13
CA LEU A 438 -18.14 18.03 -13.45
C LEU A 438 -18.98 17.22 -14.46
N VAL A 439 -19.89 17.91 -15.13
CA VAL A 439 -20.73 17.36 -16.20
C VAL A 439 -20.51 18.16 -17.48
N VAL A 440 -20.14 17.47 -18.55
CA VAL A 440 -19.81 18.10 -19.85
C VAL A 440 -20.86 17.79 -20.91
N THR A 441 -21.14 18.76 -21.80
CA THR A 441 -22.19 18.67 -22.82
C THR A 441 -21.73 19.17 -24.18
N GLY A 442 -22.62 19.13 -25.18
CA GLY A 442 -22.40 19.72 -26.50
C GLY A 442 -21.69 18.79 -27.49
N ASP A 443 -21.07 19.38 -28.51
CA ASP A 443 -20.70 18.65 -29.72
C ASP A 443 -19.46 17.75 -29.57
N GLY A 444 -18.68 17.94 -28.50
CA GLY A 444 -17.57 17.05 -28.11
C GLY A 444 -18.01 15.70 -27.54
N VAL A 445 -19.26 15.57 -27.06
CA VAL A 445 -19.70 14.37 -26.33
C VAL A 445 -19.75 13.17 -27.27
N ALA A 446 -19.05 12.10 -26.88
CA ALA A 446 -18.95 10.84 -27.61
C ALA A 446 -20.33 10.19 -27.85
N ARG A 447 -20.40 9.29 -28.84
CA ARG A 447 -21.61 8.49 -29.07
C ARG A 447 -21.94 7.61 -27.87
N GLY A 448 -20.91 7.09 -27.20
CA GLY A 448 -20.99 6.23 -26.02
C GLY A 448 -19.80 5.29 -25.99
N TYR A 449 -19.88 4.25 -25.17
CA TYR A 449 -18.96 3.12 -25.17
C TYR A 449 -19.39 2.02 -26.15
N THR A 450 -18.42 1.23 -26.63
CA THR A 450 -18.64 0.05 -27.47
C THR A 450 -19.50 -1.02 -26.77
N ASP A 451 -19.42 -1.10 -25.45
CA ASP A 451 -20.33 -1.86 -24.59
C ASP A 451 -21.46 -0.94 -24.09
N PRO A 452 -22.71 -1.10 -24.56
CA PRO A 452 -23.81 -0.23 -24.18
C PRO A 452 -24.13 -0.21 -22.68
N GLN A 453 -23.84 -1.30 -21.95
CA GLN A 453 -24.12 -1.38 -20.51
C GLN A 453 -23.30 -0.35 -19.73
N ARG A 454 -22.09 -0.03 -20.21
CA ARG A 454 -21.21 0.97 -19.57
C ARG A 454 -21.69 2.40 -19.74
N ASN A 455 -22.68 2.67 -20.60
CA ASN A 455 -23.23 4.01 -20.77
C ASN A 455 -24.15 4.40 -19.60
N ILE A 456 -24.73 3.43 -18.90
CA ILE A 456 -25.69 3.64 -17.83
C ILE A 456 -25.06 4.49 -16.72
N GLY A 457 -25.72 5.58 -16.35
CA GLY A 457 -25.26 6.49 -15.31
C GLY A 457 -24.03 7.34 -15.69
N ARG A 458 -23.46 7.19 -16.89
CA ARG A 458 -22.31 7.98 -17.39
C ARG A 458 -22.70 8.93 -18.53
N PHE A 459 -23.36 8.42 -19.57
CA PHE A 459 -23.94 9.24 -20.64
C PHE A 459 -25.42 9.47 -20.33
N VAL A 460 -25.75 10.67 -19.90
CA VAL A 460 -27.08 11.02 -19.38
C VAL A 460 -27.72 12.15 -20.18
N SER A 461 -28.99 12.45 -19.92
CA SER A 461 -29.65 13.66 -20.40
C SER A 461 -29.87 14.60 -19.23
N VAL A 462 -29.44 15.85 -19.39
CA VAL A 462 -29.59 16.91 -18.40
C VAL A 462 -30.37 18.07 -19.01
N GLU A 463 -31.04 18.85 -18.17
CA GLU A 463 -31.72 20.07 -18.60
C GLU A 463 -30.86 21.28 -18.25
N ILE A 464 -30.47 22.06 -19.26
CA ILE A 464 -29.69 23.29 -19.09
C ILE A 464 -30.40 24.40 -19.85
N ALA A 465 -30.68 25.51 -19.16
CA ALA A 465 -31.40 26.65 -19.72
C ALA A 465 -32.71 26.23 -20.44
N GLY A 466 -33.45 25.28 -19.85
CA GLY A 466 -34.70 24.75 -20.41
C GLY A 466 -34.54 23.83 -21.64
N LYS A 467 -33.31 23.45 -22.00
CA LYS A 467 -33.02 22.53 -23.11
C LYS A 467 -32.50 21.20 -22.57
N LYS A 468 -33.11 20.10 -22.98
CA LYS A 468 -32.57 18.75 -22.73
C LYS A 468 -31.39 18.48 -23.66
N VAL A 469 -30.22 18.27 -23.09
CA VAL A 469 -28.97 18.02 -23.82
C VAL A 469 -28.33 16.72 -23.36
N LYS A 470 -27.62 16.04 -24.27
CA LYS A 470 -26.80 14.88 -23.91
C LYS A 470 -25.57 15.37 -23.14
N ALA A 471 -25.28 14.69 -22.04
CA ALA A 471 -24.18 14.99 -21.15
C ALA A 471 -23.33 13.75 -20.86
N TYR A 472 -22.09 14.00 -20.42
CA TYR A 472 -21.21 12.99 -19.86
C TYR A 472 -20.79 13.40 -18.44
N ARG A 473 -20.98 12.48 -17.50
CA ARG A 473 -20.59 12.58 -16.10
C ARG A 473 -19.14 12.14 -15.93
N THR A 474 -18.24 13.08 -15.62
CA THR A 474 -16.79 12.81 -15.65
C THR A 474 -16.31 12.03 -14.43
N GLY A 475 -17.05 12.08 -13.32
CA GLY A 475 -16.61 11.61 -12.00
C GLY A 475 -15.50 12.45 -11.39
N ASP A 476 -15.29 13.69 -11.84
CA ASP A 476 -14.27 14.61 -11.32
C ASP A 476 -14.92 15.67 -10.40
N TYR A 477 -14.34 15.88 -9.22
CA TYR A 477 -14.75 16.94 -8.30
C TYR A 477 -14.17 18.28 -8.73
N VAL A 478 -15.04 19.26 -8.91
CA VAL A 478 -14.67 20.61 -9.33
C VAL A 478 -15.51 21.64 -8.59
N ARG A 479 -15.11 22.91 -8.65
CA ARG A 479 -15.99 24.04 -8.31
C ARG A 479 -15.78 25.19 -9.29
N HIS A 480 -16.80 26.02 -9.46
CA HIS A 480 -16.60 27.35 -10.03
C HIS A 480 -16.04 28.27 -8.95
N ARG A 481 -14.89 28.89 -9.22
CA ARG A 481 -14.28 29.87 -8.34
C ARG A 481 -15.21 31.10 -8.21
N PRO A 482 -15.56 31.53 -6.98
CA PRO A 482 -16.53 32.61 -6.77
C PRO A 482 -16.19 33.96 -7.43
N THR A 483 -14.91 34.27 -7.59
CA THR A 483 -14.47 35.59 -8.05
C THR A 483 -14.54 35.79 -9.57
N ASP A 484 -14.30 34.74 -10.36
CA ASP A 484 -14.16 34.83 -11.82
C ASP A 484 -14.82 33.68 -12.60
N GLY A 485 -15.38 32.69 -11.89
CA GLY A 485 -16.08 31.55 -12.46
C GLY A 485 -15.18 30.47 -13.07
N GLN A 486 -13.86 30.59 -12.94
CA GLN A 486 -12.93 29.57 -13.45
C GLN A 486 -13.14 28.25 -12.73
N LEU A 487 -13.08 27.13 -13.45
CA LEU A 487 -13.21 25.81 -12.86
C LEU A 487 -11.90 25.40 -12.18
N GLU A 488 -11.98 25.07 -10.89
CA GLU A 488 -10.89 24.49 -10.10
C GLU A 488 -11.16 22.99 -9.90
N PHE A 489 -10.11 22.17 -10.01
CA PHE A 489 -10.18 20.71 -9.94
C PHE A 489 -9.65 20.18 -8.60
N PHE A 490 -10.40 19.28 -7.95
CA PHE A 490 -10.13 18.78 -6.59
C PHE A 490 -9.91 17.26 -6.51
N GLY A 491 -9.97 16.54 -7.62
CA GLY A 491 -9.74 15.09 -7.66
C GLY A 491 -10.88 14.30 -8.29
N ARG A 492 -10.90 13.00 -8.05
CA ARG A 492 -11.88 12.06 -8.62
C ARG A 492 -12.78 11.46 -7.55
N MET A 493 -14.04 11.25 -7.91
CA MET A 493 -15.03 10.56 -7.09
C MET A 493 -14.75 9.05 -6.98
N ASP A 494 -14.19 8.45 -8.05
CA ASP A 494 -14.08 7.01 -8.24
C ASP A 494 -12.66 6.46 -7.97
N GLY A 495 -11.78 7.23 -7.31
CA GLY A 495 -10.44 6.77 -6.94
C GLY A 495 -9.48 6.55 -8.13
N GLN A 496 -9.90 6.84 -9.36
CA GLN A 496 -9.05 6.77 -10.54
C GLN A 496 -7.92 7.80 -10.46
N VAL A 497 -6.75 7.42 -10.98
CA VAL A 497 -5.54 8.25 -10.94
C VAL A 497 -4.99 8.50 -12.34
N LYS A 498 -4.20 9.57 -12.47
CA LYS A 498 -3.42 9.84 -13.68
C LYS A 498 -1.94 9.86 -13.32
N ILE A 499 -1.15 9.04 -14.01
CA ILE A 499 0.31 8.93 -13.79
C ILE A 499 1.00 9.09 -15.13
N ARG A 500 1.89 10.07 -15.24
CA ARG A 500 2.57 10.47 -16.48
C ARG A 500 1.56 10.73 -17.62
N GLY A 501 0.39 11.28 -17.27
CA GLY A 501 -0.73 11.55 -18.18
C GLY A 501 -1.56 10.32 -18.59
N GLN A 502 -1.23 9.13 -18.10
CA GLN A 502 -1.99 7.91 -18.38
C GLN A 502 -3.12 7.73 -17.38
N ARG A 503 -4.32 7.47 -17.88
CA ARG A 503 -5.53 7.24 -17.08
C ARG A 503 -5.55 5.78 -16.59
N ILE A 504 -5.41 5.61 -15.27
CA ILE A 504 -5.29 4.29 -14.63
C ILE A 504 -6.46 4.09 -13.66
N GLU A 505 -7.21 3.02 -13.86
CA GLU A 505 -8.23 2.55 -12.91
C GLU A 505 -7.54 1.62 -11.90
N LEU A 506 -7.45 2.03 -10.63
CA LEU A 506 -6.81 1.19 -9.59
C LEU A 506 -7.52 -0.16 -9.47
N GLY A 507 -8.85 -0.16 -9.60
CA GLY A 507 -9.67 -1.36 -9.66
C GLY A 507 -9.32 -2.35 -10.78
N GLU A 508 -8.79 -1.91 -11.93
CA GLU A 508 -8.30 -2.81 -12.99
C GLU A 508 -7.10 -3.60 -12.50
N ILE A 509 -6.17 -2.93 -11.80
CA ILE A 509 -4.97 -3.56 -11.22
C ILE A 509 -5.39 -4.49 -10.09
N GLU A 510 -6.26 -4.05 -9.19
CA GLU A 510 -6.79 -4.87 -8.09
C GLU A 510 -7.52 -6.12 -8.60
N HIS A 511 -8.30 -5.99 -9.69
CA HIS A 511 -8.95 -7.13 -10.31
C HIS A 511 -7.94 -8.12 -10.91
N VAL A 512 -6.91 -7.62 -11.61
CA VAL A 512 -5.83 -8.47 -12.14
C VAL A 512 -5.04 -9.14 -11.01
N LEU A 513 -4.71 -8.42 -9.94
CA LEU A 513 -4.04 -8.98 -8.77
C LEU A 513 -4.90 -10.08 -8.11
N ARG A 514 -6.20 -9.83 -7.89
CA ARG A 514 -7.15 -10.83 -7.37
C ARG A 514 -7.40 -12.01 -8.31
N SER A 515 -7.11 -11.87 -9.60
CA SER A 515 -7.23 -12.99 -10.54
C SER A 515 -6.12 -14.04 -10.35
N HIS A 516 -5.07 -13.71 -9.59
CA HIS A 516 -4.02 -14.65 -9.22
C HIS A 516 -4.51 -15.57 -8.09
N GLY A 517 -4.44 -16.89 -8.26
CA GLY A 517 -5.04 -17.87 -7.34
C GLY A 517 -4.54 -17.83 -5.89
N SER A 518 -3.37 -17.24 -5.65
CA SER A 518 -2.82 -17.04 -4.30
C SER A 518 -3.36 -15.80 -3.59
N VAL A 519 -3.94 -14.83 -4.30
CA VAL A 519 -4.34 -13.52 -3.75
C VAL A 519 -5.78 -13.56 -3.29
N ALA A 520 -6.01 -13.36 -1.99
CA ALA A 520 -7.35 -13.29 -1.40
C ALA A 520 -8.01 -11.92 -1.63
N ASP A 521 -7.24 -10.85 -1.49
CA ASP A 521 -7.71 -9.50 -1.79
C ASP A 521 -6.55 -8.61 -2.23
N ALA A 522 -6.86 -7.54 -2.94
CA ALA A 522 -5.86 -6.59 -3.41
C ALA A 522 -6.40 -5.16 -3.37
N ILE A 523 -5.56 -4.24 -2.92
CA ILE A 523 -5.78 -2.80 -3.04
C ILE A 523 -4.57 -2.17 -3.72
N THR A 524 -4.80 -1.27 -4.67
CA THR A 524 -3.73 -0.50 -5.30
C THR A 524 -3.86 0.95 -4.89
N VAL A 525 -2.76 1.56 -4.44
CA VAL A 525 -2.75 2.97 -4.02
C VAL A 525 -1.70 3.76 -4.77
N LEU A 526 -1.93 5.07 -4.90
CA LEU A 526 -0.96 6.00 -5.42
C LEU A 526 -0.05 6.48 -4.28
N GLN A 527 1.24 6.22 -4.38
CA GLN A 527 2.24 6.67 -3.42
C GLN A 527 2.94 7.93 -3.93
N HIS A 528 2.85 9.01 -3.15
CA HIS A 528 3.61 10.24 -3.38
C HIS A 528 4.82 10.25 -2.44
N HIS A 529 6.03 10.27 -3.00
CA HIS A 529 7.26 10.52 -2.25
C HIS A 529 7.64 11.99 -2.44
N ASN A 530 7.91 12.72 -1.34
CA ASN A 530 8.23 14.15 -1.39
C ASN A 530 9.32 14.45 -2.45
N GLY A 531 8.92 15.14 -3.54
CA GLY A 531 9.79 15.54 -4.63
C GLY A 531 10.09 14.49 -5.70
N LYS A 532 9.50 13.29 -5.65
CA LYS A 532 9.64 12.24 -6.68
C LYS A 532 8.32 11.99 -7.41
N GLU A 533 8.40 11.35 -8.57
CA GLU A 533 7.23 10.97 -9.36
C GLU A 533 6.29 10.05 -8.58
N ALA A 534 4.98 10.19 -8.81
CA ALA A 534 3.97 9.33 -8.23
C ALA A 534 4.13 7.89 -8.75
N GLN A 535 4.02 6.91 -7.86
CA GLN A 535 4.13 5.48 -8.18
C GLN A 535 2.91 4.72 -7.68
N LEU A 536 2.61 3.58 -8.30
CA LEU A 536 1.57 2.67 -7.81
C LEU A 536 2.19 1.63 -6.89
N ALA A 537 1.57 1.42 -5.74
CA ALA A 537 1.87 0.33 -4.83
C ALA A 537 0.65 -0.59 -4.74
N GLY A 538 0.83 -1.87 -5.08
CA GLY A 538 -0.17 -2.91 -4.87
C GLY A 538 0.06 -3.61 -3.53
N PHE A 539 -0.97 -3.64 -2.69
CA PHE A 539 -0.99 -4.40 -1.45
C PHE A 539 -1.93 -5.57 -1.66
N VAL A 540 -1.45 -6.77 -1.38
CA VAL A 540 -2.24 -8.00 -1.51
C VAL A 540 -2.33 -8.68 -0.16
N THR A 541 -3.50 -9.23 0.14
CA THR A 541 -3.62 -10.32 1.11
C THR A 541 -3.62 -11.61 0.31
N ILE A 542 -2.96 -12.64 0.83
CA ILE A 542 -2.94 -13.94 0.18
C ILE A 542 -3.85 -14.90 0.92
N HIS A 543 -4.45 -15.85 0.19
CA HIS A 543 -5.24 -16.90 0.80
C HIS A 543 -4.40 -17.61 1.87
N LYS A 544 -4.99 -17.95 3.03
CA LYS A 544 -4.26 -18.63 4.11
C LYS A 544 -3.58 -19.91 3.61
N ASP A 545 -4.26 -20.63 2.73
CA ASP A 545 -3.74 -21.82 2.05
C ASP A 545 -2.55 -21.50 1.12
N ALA A 546 -2.45 -20.25 0.63
CA ALA A 546 -1.39 -19.79 -0.26
C ALA A 546 -0.17 -19.16 0.45
N MET A 547 -0.27 -18.70 1.71
CA MET A 547 0.93 -18.45 2.55
C MET A 547 1.67 -19.74 2.83
N ILE A 548 0.90 -20.84 2.90
CA ILE A 548 1.40 -22.20 3.08
C ILE A 548 1.90 -22.74 1.74
N SER A 549 1.32 -22.34 0.60
CA SER A 549 1.59 -22.95 -0.73
C SER A 549 2.67 -22.29 -1.61
N GLU A 550 3.59 -21.46 -1.11
CA GLU A 550 4.88 -21.24 -1.82
C GLU A 550 5.86 -22.40 -1.59
N GLN A 551 5.38 -23.64 -1.67
CA GLN A 551 5.95 -24.77 -2.43
C GLN A 551 4.79 -25.72 -2.81
N PRO A 552 4.88 -26.47 -3.93
CA PRO A 552 3.70 -26.90 -4.67
C PRO A 552 2.96 -28.08 -4.04
N GLY A 553 1.63 -28.00 -4.07
CA GLY A 553 0.73 -29.15 -4.21
C GLY A 553 0.06 -29.66 -2.93
N ASP A 554 -1.21 -29.25 -2.79
CA ASP A 554 -2.36 -29.97 -2.22
C ASP A 554 -2.08 -31.16 -1.26
N GLY A 555 -2.38 -30.95 0.03
CA GLY A 555 -2.63 -32.01 1.03
C GLY A 555 -1.45 -32.38 1.95
N ASP A 556 -1.28 -31.63 3.05
CA ASP A 556 -0.90 -32.11 4.40
C ASP A 556 -0.37 -30.94 5.25
N ASP A 557 -1.19 -30.38 6.16
CA ASP A 557 -0.70 -29.47 7.23
C ASP A 557 0.44 -30.12 8.06
N ALA A 558 0.45 -31.46 8.14
CA ALA A 558 1.50 -32.23 8.81
C ALA A 558 2.86 -32.20 8.08
N ARG A 559 2.93 -31.90 6.78
CA ARG A 559 4.21 -31.88 6.03
C ARG A 559 4.97 -30.56 6.20
N HIS A 560 4.26 -29.45 6.45
CA HIS A 560 4.86 -28.12 6.59
C HIS A 560 5.52 -27.94 7.98
N GLU A 561 4.93 -28.50 9.04
CA GLU A 561 5.56 -28.55 10.37
C GLU A 561 6.87 -29.36 10.35
N VAL A 562 6.89 -30.46 9.59
CA VAL A 562 8.08 -31.32 9.44
C VAL A 562 9.18 -30.61 8.64
N GLN A 563 8.85 -29.93 7.53
CA GLN A 563 9.82 -29.16 6.75
C GLN A 563 10.46 -28.00 7.54
N HIS A 564 9.72 -27.30 8.42
CA HIS A 564 10.30 -26.25 9.25
C HIS A 564 11.32 -26.80 10.25
N VAL A 565 11.03 -27.95 10.87
CA VAL A 565 11.95 -28.64 11.78
C VAL A 565 13.19 -29.16 11.02
N ASP A 566 13.01 -29.68 9.80
CA ASP A 566 14.10 -30.14 8.94
C ASP A 566 15.04 -28.98 8.52
N VAL A 567 14.50 -27.79 8.23
CA VAL A 567 15.29 -26.59 7.88
C VAL A 567 16.14 -26.11 9.06
N TRP A 568 15.62 -26.19 10.28
CA TRP A 568 16.40 -25.88 11.48
C TRP A 568 17.46 -26.95 11.74
N GLU A 569 17.15 -28.24 11.57
CA GLU A 569 18.13 -29.34 11.67
C GLU A 569 19.34 -29.10 10.76
N GLU A 570 19.12 -28.77 9.48
CA GLU A 570 20.19 -28.50 8.52
C GLU A 570 21.03 -27.27 8.91
N GLN A 571 20.41 -26.21 9.44
CA GLN A 571 21.13 -25.03 9.93
C GLN A 571 21.99 -25.34 11.16
N PHE A 572 21.47 -26.10 12.12
CA PHE A 572 22.20 -26.48 13.32
C PHE A 572 23.42 -27.35 12.97
N ASP A 573 23.26 -28.36 12.11
CA ASP A 573 24.36 -29.23 11.69
C ASP A 573 25.43 -28.51 10.86
N THR A 574 25.03 -27.60 9.97
CA THR A 574 25.96 -26.94 9.04
C THR A 574 26.68 -25.75 9.65
N LYS A 575 26.00 -24.96 10.49
CA LYS A 575 26.52 -23.66 10.97
C LYS A 575 26.83 -23.61 12.46
N VAL A 576 26.05 -24.29 13.29
CA VAL A 576 26.16 -24.18 14.76
C VAL A 576 27.05 -25.27 15.35
N TYR A 577 26.85 -26.54 14.96
CA TYR A 577 27.59 -27.69 15.51
C TYR A 577 28.81 -28.11 14.69
N SER A 578 29.09 -27.48 13.55
CA SER A 578 30.33 -27.72 12.77
C SER A 578 31.63 -27.66 13.61
N PRO A 579 31.82 -26.73 14.58
CA PRO A 579 33.01 -26.68 15.42
C PRO A 579 32.97 -27.60 16.66
N ILE A 580 31.93 -28.41 16.88
CA ILE A 580 31.75 -29.18 18.14
C ILE A 580 32.90 -30.18 18.38
N ASN A 581 33.53 -30.69 17.30
CA ASN A 581 34.63 -31.66 17.37
C ASN A 581 35.99 -31.06 17.75
N SER A 582 36.12 -29.72 17.82
CA SER A 582 37.36 -29.03 18.22
C SER A 582 37.33 -28.48 19.65
N LEU A 583 36.30 -28.83 20.44
CA LEU A 583 36.14 -28.39 21.81
C LEU A 583 37.20 -28.93 22.77
N LEU A 584 37.72 -28.04 23.63
CA LEU A 584 38.61 -28.42 24.72
C LEU A 584 37.80 -29.11 25.84
N PRO A 585 38.31 -30.17 26.48
CA PRO A 585 37.59 -30.88 27.56
C PRO A 585 37.14 -30.01 28.74
N LYS A 586 37.83 -28.88 28.98
CA LYS A 586 37.49 -27.93 30.06
C LYS A 586 36.31 -27.01 29.73
N ALA A 587 35.89 -26.93 28.47
CA ALA A 587 34.79 -26.07 28.02
C ALA A 587 33.45 -26.83 27.94
N ILE A 588 33.45 -28.15 28.10
CA ILE A 588 32.25 -28.99 27.98
C ILE A 588 31.17 -28.53 28.95
N GLY A 589 29.97 -28.24 28.44
CA GLY A 589 28.81 -27.80 29.23
C GLY A 589 28.78 -26.30 29.52
N ARG A 590 29.85 -25.57 29.18
CA ARG A 590 29.97 -24.09 29.29
C ARG A 590 30.68 -23.50 28.07
N ASP A 591 30.51 -24.15 26.92
CA ASP A 591 31.12 -23.77 25.64
C ASP A 591 30.34 -22.65 24.94
N PHE A 592 29.03 -22.54 25.22
CA PHE A 592 28.11 -21.52 24.69
C PHE A 592 28.19 -21.35 23.17
N ILE A 593 28.48 -22.43 22.43
CA ILE A 593 28.55 -22.40 20.96
C ILE A 593 27.19 -21.97 20.39
N GLY A 594 27.22 -21.01 19.45
CA GLY A 594 26.03 -20.53 18.76
C GLY A 594 25.25 -19.43 19.50
N TRP A 595 25.71 -19.01 20.68
CA TRP A 595 25.08 -17.91 21.42
C TRP A 595 25.65 -16.56 20.99
N THR A 596 24.86 -15.82 20.21
CA THR A 596 25.18 -14.46 19.78
C THR A 596 24.09 -13.49 20.21
N SER A 597 24.47 -12.23 20.39
CA SER A 597 23.52 -11.21 20.78
C SER A 597 22.49 -10.97 19.68
N MET A 598 21.21 -10.92 20.05
CA MET A 598 20.14 -10.60 19.10
C MET A 598 20.13 -9.11 18.71
N TYR A 599 20.90 -8.27 19.41
CA TYR A 599 21.02 -6.86 19.07
C TYR A 599 21.86 -6.64 17.81
N ASP A 600 23.03 -7.28 17.73
CA ASP A 600 24.02 -7.01 16.66
C ASP A 600 24.78 -8.26 16.14
N GLY A 601 24.50 -9.45 16.67
CA GLY A 601 25.16 -10.70 16.28
C GLY A 601 26.56 -10.92 16.87
N SER A 602 27.00 -10.10 17.82
CA SER A 602 28.27 -10.29 18.54
C SER A 602 28.20 -11.45 19.56
N GLU A 603 29.33 -11.95 20.04
CA GLU A 603 29.33 -12.94 21.13
C GLU A 603 28.85 -12.29 22.45
N ILE A 604 27.97 -12.97 23.18
CA ILE A 604 27.56 -12.54 24.53
C ILE A 604 28.71 -12.79 25.51
N ASP A 605 28.94 -11.87 26.45
CA ASP A 605 30.00 -12.01 27.45
C ASP A 605 29.86 -13.34 28.22
N LYS A 606 30.97 -14.07 28.34
CA LYS A 606 30.99 -15.39 28.95
C LYS A 606 30.57 -15.37 30.42
N THR A 607 30.82 -14.29 31.14
CA THR A 607 30.40 -14.14 32.55
C THR A 607 28.88 -14.07 32.62
N GLU A 608 28.26 -13.31 31.71
CA GLU A 608 26.80 -13.18 31.63
C GLU A 608 26.14 -14.50 31.20
N MET A 609 26.76 -15.25 30.27
CA MET A 609 26.28 -16.57 29.87
C MET A 609 26.40 -17.63 30.98
N ASN A 610 27.46 -17.56 31.78
CA ASN A 610 27.59 -18.39 32.98
C ASN A 610 26.51 -18.04 34.02
N GLU A 611 26.26 -16.75 34.24
CA GLU A 611 25.19 -16.29 35.14
C GLU A 611 23.81 -16.78 34.66
N TRP A 612 23.53 -16.69 33.36
CA TRP A 612 22.30 -17.20 32.75
C TRP A 612 22.12 -18.71 32.99
N LEU A 613 23.19 -19.49 32.81
CA LEU A 613 23.13 -20.94 32.98
C LEU A 613 22.93 -21.30 34.45
N ASP A 614 23.66 -20.66 35.35
CA ASP A 614 23.55 -20.88 36.80
C ASP A 614 22.14 -20.52 37.32
N ASP A 615 21.57 -19.39 36.88
CA ASP A 615 20.19 -19.00 37.20
C ASP A 615 19.18 -20.02 36.64
N THR A 616 19.39 -20.49 35.41
CA THR A 616 18.50 -21.48 34.76
C THR A 616 18.51 -22.80 35.51
N ILE A 617 19.69 -23.34 35.86
CA ILE A 617 19.83 -24.58 36.62
C ILE A 617 19.20 -24.43 38.02
N ALA A 618 19.48 -23.33 38.71
CA ALA A 618 18.93 -23.08 40.04
C ALA A 618 17.39 -22.96 40.02
N THR A 619 16.84 -22.26 39.01
CA THR A 619 15.40 -22.07 38.85
C THR A 619 14.70 -23.38 38.48
N MET A 620 15.28 -24.15 37.56
CA MET A 620 14.76 -25.44 37.12
C MET A 620 14.74 -26.48 38.25
N LEU A 621 15.84 -26.62 38.99
CA LEU A 621 15.94 -27.58 40.08
C LEU A 621 15.15 -27.13 41.31
N ASN A 622 15.02 -25.82 41.53
CA ASN A 622 14.27 -25.23 42.66
C ASN A 622 14.64 -25.88 44.01
N GLY A 623 15.93 -26.13 44.22
CA GLY A 623 16.48 -26.79 45.41
C GLY A 623 16.23 -28.31 45.53
N ARG A 624 15.70 -28.96 44.49
CA ARG A 624 15.59 -30.43 44.39
C ARG A 624 16.84 -31.03 43.72
N GLN A 625 17.10 -32.30 43.99
CA GLN A 625 18.03 -33.09 43.17
C GLN A 625 17.37 -33.41 41.82
N PRO A 626 18.15 -33.52 40.72
CA PRO A 626 17.59 -33.72 39.37
C PRO A 626 16.73 -34.97 39.23
N GLY A 627 17.12 -36.07 39.89
CA GLY A 627 16.42 -37.35 39.77
C GLY A 627 16.52 -37.88 38.34
N HIS A 628 15.39 -38.14 37.71
CA HIS A 628 15.28 -38.57 36.32
C HIS A 628 14.84 -37.41 35.41
N VAL A 629 15.72 -37.05 34.47
CA VAL A 629 15.54 -35.88 33.59
C VAL A 629 15.32 -36.32 32.14
N LEU A 630 14.36 -35.69 31.47
CA LEU A 630 14.18 -35.73 30.01
C LEU A 630 14.44 -34.32 29.46
N GLU A 631 15.37 -34.17 28.52
CA GLU A 631 15.65 -32.89 27.87
C GLU A 631 15.31 -32.96 26.38
N ILE A 632 14.52 -31.99 25.91
CA ILE A 632 14.15 -31.81 24.50
C ILE A 632 15.01 -30.68 23.94
N GLY A 633 15.83 -31.01 22.93
CA GLY A 633 16.84 -30.14 22.34
C GLY A 633 18.07 -30.00 23.24
N SER A 634 18.75 -31.12 23.51
CA SER A 634 19.91 -31.18 24.42
C SER A 634 21.14 -30.38 23.96
N GLY A 635 21.24 -30.09 22.66
CA GLY A 635 22.37 -29.42 22.04
C GLY A 635 23.72 -30.06 22.40
N THR A 636 24.67 -29.24 22.86
CA THR A 636 26.01 -29.70 23.29
C THR A 636 26.03 -30.28 24.72
N GLY A 637 24.88 -30.36 25.40
CA GLY A 637 24.74 -30.93 26.75
C GLY A 637 24.90 -29.90 27.88
N MET A 638 24.63 -28.62 27.61
CA MET A 638 24.80 -27.54 28.60
C MET A 638 24.02 -27.78 29.89
N ILE A 639 22.78 -28.25 29.82
CA ILE A 639 22.02 -28.60 31.02
C ILE A 639 22.61 -29.87 31.65
N LEU A 640 22.72 -30.96 30.89
CA LEU A 640 23.26 -32.25 31.35
C LEU A 640 24.52 -32.12 32.21
N PHE A 641 25.54 -31.40 31.70
CA PHE A 641 26.84 -31.30 32.36
C PHE A 641 26.86 -30.35 33.57
N ASN A 642 25.77 -29.60 33.83
CA ASN A 642 25.65 -28.69 34.96
C ASN A 642 24.56 -29.09 35.98
N LEU A 643 23.87 -30.23 35.79
CA LEU A 643 22.84 -30.71 36.72
C LEU A 643 23.38 -31.08 38.12
N GLY A 644 24.68 -31.36 38.24
CA GLY A 644 25.33 -31.67 39.51
C GLY A 644 24.97 -33.05 40.08
N ASP A 645 25.18 -33.23 41.38
CA ASP A 645 24.96 -34.51 42.08
C ASP A 645 23.47 -34.84 42.26
N GLY A 646 23.12 -36.12 42.17
CA GLY A 646 21.74 -36.61 42.36
C GLY A 646 20.97 -36.91 41.07
N LEU A 647 21.63 -36.86 39.90
CA LEU A 647 21.10 -37.36 38.63
C LEU A 647 21.06 -38.90 38.64
N GLN A 648 19.86 -39.48 38.51
CA GLN A 648 19.60 -40.92 38.49
C GLN A 648 19.54 -41.47 37.06
N SER A 649 18.86 -40.76 36.15
CA SER A 649 18.93 -41.02 34.70
C SER A 649 18.68 -39.72 33.92
N TYR A 650 19.20 -39.68 32.70
CA TYR A 650 19.01 -38.58 31.77
C TYR A 650 18.69 -39.14 30.39
N VAL A 651 17.65 -38.61 29.75
CA VAL A 651 17.32 -38.89 28.37
C VAL A 651 17.33 -37.57 27.60
N GLY A 652 18.17 -37.47 26.57
CA GLY A 652 18.29 -36.28 25.72
C GLY A 652 17.77 -36.58 24.32
N LEU A 653 16.92 -35.69 23.81
CA LEU A 653 16.44 -35.72 22.43
C LEU A 653 17.05 -34.53 21.67
N ASP A 654 17.62 -34.79 20.51
CA ASP A 654 18.08 -33.72 19.62
C ASP A 654 17.88 -34.10 18.15
N PRO A 655 17.44 -33.18 17.27
CA PRO A 655 17.40 -33.44 15.84
C PRO A 655 18.81 -33.64 15.25
N SER A 656 19.84 -32.99 15.79
CA SER A 656 21.20 -33.09 15.25
C SER A 656 21.87 -34.42 15.63
N ARG A 657 22.32 -35.17 14.62
CA ARG A 657 23.11 -36.37 14.87
C ARG A 657 24.47 -36.03 15.50
N ASN A 658 25.06 -34.89 15.11
CA ASN A 658 26.35 -34.44 15.62
C ASN A 658 26.29 -34.15 17.13
N ALA A 659 25.24 -33.46 17.58
CA ALA A 659 24.99 -33.19 19.00
C ALA A 659 24.81 -34.49 19.82
N VAL A 660 23.98 -35.41 19.31
CA VAL A 660 23.73 -36.74 19.93
C VAL A 660 25.04 -37.52 20.08
N ASP A 661 25.83 -37.64 19.01
CA ASP A 661 27.07 -38.41 19.03
C ASP A 661 28.14 -37.74 19.90
N PHE A 662 28.19 -36.41 19.93
CA PHE A 662 29.08 -35.66 20.81
C PHE A 662 28.81 -35.96 22.29
N ILE A 663 27.56 -35.84 22.76
CA ILE A 663 27.21 -36.15 24.15
C ILE A 663 27.46 -37.63 24.45
N ALA A 664 27.02 -38.53 23.57
CA ALA A 664 27.16 -39.98 23.78
C ALA A 664 28.63 -40.43 23.86
N ASN A 665 29.54 -39.77 23.14
CA ASN A 665 30.98 -40.05 23.23
C ASN A 665 31.63 -39.37 24.42
N THR A 666 31.24 -38.14 24.74
CA THR A 666 31.76 -37.38 25.88
C THR A 666 31.44 -38.07 27.19
N VAL A 667 30.21 -38.56 27.36
CA VAL A 667 29.77 -39.22 28.60
C VAL A 667 30.50 -40.54 28.87
N LYS A 668 30.95 -41.27 27.83
CA LYS A 668 31.80 -42.47 28.02
C LYS A 668 33.11 -42.17 28.74
N SER A 669 33.61 -40.94 28.63
CA SER A 669 34.82 -40.49 29.33
C SER A 669 34.57 -39.99 30.76
N ILE A 670 33.29 -39.93 31.19
CA ILE A 670 32.86 -39.49 32.52
C ILE A 670 32.17 -40.67 33.22
N PRO A 671 32.89 -41.45 34.05
CA PRO A 671 32.39 -42.71 34.64
C PRO A 671 31.07 -42.58 35.42
N LEU A 672 30.80 -41.41 36.01
CA LEU A 672 29.56 -41.15 36.78
C LEU A 672 28.30 -41.01 35.90
N LEU A 673 28.46 -40.73 34.60
CA LEU A 673 27.37 -40.49 33.66
C LEU A 673 27.19 -41.63 32.65
N ALA A 674 28.21 -42.47 32.44
CA ALA A 674 28.27 -43.48 31.38
C ALA A 674 27.06 -44.43 31.32
N ASP A 675 26.54 -44.87 32.47
CA ASP A 675 25.40 -45.80 32.55
C ASP A 675 24.04 -45.10 32.79
N ARG A 676 24.03 -43.76 32.80
CA ARG A 676 22.86 -42.95 33.19
C ARG A 676 22.30 -42.07 32.08
N VAL A 677 23.07 -41.82 31.02
CA VAL A 677 22.70 -40.90 29.93
C VAL A 677 22.35 -41.67 28.66
N TYR A 678 21.17 -41.41 28.12
CA TYR A 678 20.66 -42.01 26.89
C TYR A 678 20.30 -40.90 25.90
N MET A 679 20.97 -40.90 24.73
CA MET A 679 20.77 -39.87 23.70
C MET A 679 20.04 -40.46 22.50
N HIS A 680 19.02 -39.75 22.01
CA HIS A 680 18.24 -40.14 20.85
C HIS A 680 18.22 -39.03 19.80
N LYS A 681 18.44 -39.40 18.53
CA LYS A 681 18.15 -38.51 17.40
C LYS A 681 16.63 -38.46 17.23
N ALA A 682 16.00 -37.43 17.78
CA ALA A 682 14.55 -37.32 17.88
C ALA A 682 14.15 -35.88 18.16
N THR A 683 12.90 -35.55 17.84
CA THR A 683 12.30 -34.24 18.11
C THR A 683 11.12 -34.38 19.07
N ALA A 684 10.47 -33.27 19.40
CA ALA A 684 9.32 -33.27 20.29
C ALA A 684 8.11 -34.06 19.73
N VAL A 685 8.01 -34.29 18.41
CA VAL A 685 6.94 -35.13 17.82
C VAL A 685 7.17 -36.63 17.96
N ASP A 686 8.41 -37.05 18.27
CA ASP A 686 8.76 -38.46 18.45
C ASP A 686 8.51 -38.96 19.88
N LEU A 687 8.01 -38.11 20.78
CA LEU A 687 7.78 -38.44 22.19
C LEU A 687 6.88 -39.67 22.37
N SER A 688 5.82 -39.77 21.57
CA SER A 688 4.91 -40.93 21.56
C SER A 688 5.59 -42.26 21.18
N ARG A 689 6.68 -42.22 20.38
CA ARG A 689 7.46 -43.41 19.99
C ARG A 689 8.42 -43.87 21.08
N LEU A 690 8.64 -43.04 22.09
CA LEU A 690 9.54 -43.29 23.22
C LEU A 690 8.77 -43.76 24.47
N GLU A 691 7.45 -43.97 24.37
CA GLU A 691 6.63 -44.55 25.46
C GLU A 691 7.21 -45.89 25.94
N GLY A 692 7.53 -45.96 27.24
CA GLY A 692 8.11 -47.14 27.89
C GLY A 692 9.64 -47.12 28.07
N LEU A 693 10.35 -46.14 27.49
CA LEU A 693 11.82 -45.99 27.63
C LEU A 693 12.24 -44.88 28.61
N THR A 694 11.29 -44.07 29.10
CA THR A 694 11.56 -42.82 29.82
C THR A 694 10.78 -42.72 31.13
N SER A 695 11.36 -43.13 32.26
CA SER A 695 10.86 -42.67 33.56
C SER A 695 11.52 -41.32 33.86
N ALA A 696 10.83 -40.20 33.65
CA ALA A 696 11.33 -38.85 33.95
C ALA A 696 10.39 -38.11 34.92
N ASN A 697 10.94 -37.50 35.97
CA ASN A 697 10.18 -36.61 36.87
C ASN A 697 10.28 -35.14 36.47
N LEU A 698 11.36 -34.75 35.79
CA LEU A 698 11.58 -33.40 35.29
C LEU A 698 11.78 -33.45 33.77
N VAL A 699 10.98 -32.70 33.02
CA VAL A 699 11.15 -32.50 31.59
C VAL A 699 11.65 -31.09 31.34
N VAL A 700 12.68 -30.93 30.51
CA VAL A 700 13.37 -29.67 30.26
C VAL A 700 13.27 -29.34 28.77
N THR A 701 12.85 -28.12 28.47
CA THR A 701 12.90 -27.53 27.13
C THR A 701 13.45 -26.11 27.29
N ASN A 702 14.77 -25.99 27.29
CA ASN A 702 15.46 -24.72 27.58
C ASN A 702 16.04 -24.12 26.31
N SER A 703 15.60 -22.91 25.94
CA SER A 703 16.04 -22.21 24.71
C SER A 703 15.78 -22.98 23.41
N VAL A 704 14.73 -23.82 23.38
CA VAL A 704 14.38 -24.66 22.23
C VAL A 704 13.02 -24.30 21.64
N ALA A 705 12.07 -23.89 22.48
CA ALA A 705 10.70 -23.61 22.04
C ALA A 705 10.61 -22.50 20.97
N GLN A 706 11.60 -21.60 20.93
CA GLN A 706 11.70 -20.54 19.91
C GLN A 706 11.88 -21.08 18.47
N TYR A 707 12.28 -22.34 18.31
CA TYR A 707 12.43 -22.98 16.99
C TYR A 707 11.20 -23.81 16.59
N PHE A 708 10.17 -23.87 17.45
CA PHE A 708 8.93 -24.55 17.11
C PHE A 708 8.15 -23.74 16.07
N PRO A 709 7.45 -24.41 15.14
CA PRO A 709 6.77 -23.74 14.03
C PRO A 709 5.57 -22.89 14.49
N SER A 710 4.93 -23.24 15.61
CA SER A 710 3.71 -22.57 16.07
C SER A 710 3.44 -22.77 17.57
N GLN A 711 2.53 -21.97 18.13
CA GLN A 711 2.01 -22.16 19.48
C GLN A 711 1.17 -23.46 19.61
N ASP A 712 0.53 -23.90 18.52
CA ASP A 712 -0.23 -25.15 18.50
C ASP A 712 0.71 -26.37 18.58
N TYR A 713 1.85 -26.31 17.89
CA TYR A 713 2.90 -27.31 18.04
C TYR A 713 3.42 -27.35 19.49
N LEU A 714 3.73 -26.20 20.09
CA LEU A 714 4.12 -26.12 21.50
C LEU A 714 3.04 -26.70 22.43
N PHE A 715 1.76 -26.41 22.17
CA PHE A 715 0.65 -26.94 22.96
C PHE A 715 0.55 -28.46 22.84
N LYS A 716 0.72 -29.02 21.64
CA LYS A 716 0.74 -30.47 21.42
C LYS A 716 1.89 -31.13 22.18
N VAL A 717 3.08 -30.55 22.17
CA VAL A 717 4.22 -31.03 22.98
C VAL A 717 3.88 -31.04 24.46
N VAL A 718 3.25 -29.98 24.98
CA VAL A 718 2.78 -29.96 26.37
C VAL A 718 1.76 -31.08 26.62
N GLN A 719 0.79 -31.29 25.73
CA GLN A 719 -0.21 -32.35 25.87
C GLN A 719 0.40 -33.75 25.93
N GLU A 720 1.37 -34.04 25.07
CA GLU A 720 2.04 -35.34 25.07
C GLU A 720 2.85 -35.56 26.36
N LEU A 721 3.52 -34.52 26.85
CA LEU A 721 4.36 -34.61 28.06
C LEU A 721 3.56 -34.75 29.36
N VAL A 722 2.43 -34.04 29.53
CA VAL A 722 1.66 -34.09 30.78
C VAL A 722 0.90 -35.41 30.99
N VAL A 723 0.81 -36.25 29.95
CA VAL A 723 0.13 -37.55 30.01
C VAL A 723 1.06 -38.65 30.57
N LEU A 724 2.38 -38.44 30.50
CA LEU A 724 3.37 -39.40 30.98
C LEU A 724 3.32 -39.57 32.51
N GLU A 725 3.15 -40.80 32.98
CA GLU A 725 2.84 -41.09 34.39
C GLU A 725 3.90 -40.63 35.40
N SER A 726 5.18 -40.61 35.01
CA SER A 726 6.29 -40.26 35.91
C SER A 726 6.55 -38.76 36.02
N VAL A 727 6.02 -37.95 35.09
CA VAL A 727 6.34 -36.53 34.95
C VAL A 727 5.67 -35.71 36.05
N GLN A 728 6.46 -34.88 36.71
CA GLN A 728 6.00 -34.02 37.81
C GLN A 728 6.09 -32.55 37.43
N THR A 729 7.14 -32.19 36.69
CA THR A 729 7.42 -30.80 36.33
C THR A 729 7.89 -30.71 34.89
N LEU A 730 7.28 -29.82 34.11
CA LEU A 730 7.82 -29.36 32.83
C LEU A 730 8.47 -28.00 33.04
N PHE A 731 9.71 -27.86 32.64
CA PHE A 731 10.47 -26.61 32.69
C PHE A 731 10.71 -26.10 31.27
N PHE A 732 10.04 -25.02 30.91
CA PHE A 732 10.26 -24.28 29.67
C PHE A 732 11.13 -23.07 29.98
N GLY A 733 12.42 -23.20 29.72
CA GLY A 733 13.41 -22.17 30.01
C GLY A 733 13.64 -21.26 28.83
N ASP A 734 13.96 -20.00 29.13
CA ASP A 734 14.44 -19.02 28.15
C ASP A 734 13.44 -18.68 27.03
N ILE A 735 12.15 -18.65 27.37
CA ILE A 735 11.08 -18.35 26.44
C ILE A 735 11.08 -16.87 26.09
N ARG A 736 11.15 -16.55 24.79
CA ARG A 736 11.01 -15.19 24.27
C ARG A 736 9.59 -14.68 24.49
N SER A 737 9.46 -13.55 25.17
CA SER A 737 8.16 -12.94 25.45
C SER A 737 7.54 -12.27 24.23
N TYR A 738 6.34 -12.70 23.84
CA TYR A 738 5.52 -11.96 22.88
C TYR A 738 4.97 -10.66 23.46
N ALA A 739 4.62 -10.65 24.76
CA ALA A 739 4.03 -9.49 25.43
C ALA A 739 4.99 -8.30 25.53
N LEU A 740 6.31 -8.54 25.44
CA LEU A 740 7.36 -7.52 25.50
C LEU A 740 8.11 -7.39 24.16
N TYR A 741 7.51 -7.86 23.07
CA TYR A 741 8.19 -7.93 21.79
C TYR A 741 8.44 -6.54 21.19
N GLN A 742 7.50 -5.61 21.36
CA GLN A 742 7.65 -4.23 20.89
C GLN A 742 8.79 -3.51 21.63
N GLU A 743 8.94 -3.72 22.94
CA GLU A 743 10.04 -3.20 23.74
C GLU A 743 11.39 -3.78 23.32
N PHE A 744 11.43 -5.08 22.98
CA PHE A 744 12.63 -5.71 22.41
C PHE A 744 12.99 -5.11 21.04
N LEU A 745 12.02 -5.00 20.13
CA LEU A 745 12.23 -4.42 18.79
C LEU A 745 12.73 -2.97 18.89
N ALA A 746 12.13 -2.16 19.76
CA ALA A 746 12.54 -0.79 19.97
C ALA A 746 13.98 -0.69 20.50
N THR A 747 14.33 -1.56 21.46
CA THR A 747 15.70 -1.63 22.02
C THR A 747 16.71 -2.04 20.95
N ARG A 748 16.39 -3.06 20.16
CA ARG A 748 17.24 -3.56 19.07
C ARG A 748 17.42 -2.50 17.98
N ALA A 749 16.33 -1.87 17.55
CA ALA A 749 16.37 -0.81 16.56
C ALA A 749 17.23 0.36 17.04
N LEU A 750 17.10 0.77 18.32
CA LEU A 750 17.94 1.79 18.91
C LEU A 750 19.42 1.39 18.99
N HIS A 751 19.71 0.13 19.35
CA HIS A 751 21.08 -0.39 19.39
C HIS A 751 21.76 -0.33 18.01
N ILE A 752 21.02 -0.67 16.95
CA ILE A 752 21.54 -0.65 15.57
C ILE A 752 21.65 0.78 15.03
N ALA A 753 20.62 1.61 15.23
CA ALA A 753 20.57 2.96 14.66
C ALA A 753 21.44 3.98 15.43
N GLY A 754 21.69 3.72 16.71
CA GLY A 754 22.43 4.60 17.61
C GLY A 754 21.65 5.85 18.05
N ASN A 755 22.28 6.65 18.91
CA ASN A 755 21.63 7.76 19.65
C ASN A 755 21.21 8.97 18.79
N LYS A 756 21.39 8.94 17.46
CA LYS A 756 21.04 10.04 16.55
C LYS A 756 19.83 9.73 15.66
N THR A 757 19.12 8.63 15.93
CA THR A 757 17.99 8.19 15.11
C THR A 757 16.71 9.00 15.37
N THR A 758 15.86 9.07 14.36
CA THR A 758 14.53 9.70 14.45
C THR A 758 13.46 8.68 14.86
N LYS A 759 12.36 9.14 15.45
CA LYS A 759 11.22 8.25 15.78
C LYS A 759 10.69 7.51 14.55
N ALA A 760 10.66 8.17 13.39
CA ALA A 760 10.15 7.59 12.14
C ALA A 760 11.07 6.46 11.62
N GLU A 761 12.39 6.67 11.67
CA GLU A 761 13.36 5.66 11.29
C GLU A 761 13.30 4.44 12.22
N LEU A 762 13.19 4.67 13.52
CA LEU A 762 13.10 3.60 14.52
C LEU A 762 11.81 2.78 14.34
N ARG A 763 10.65 3.42 14.09
CA ARG A 763 9.40 2.70 13.75
C ARG A 763 9.53 1.86 12.47
N ARG A 764 10.19 2.39 11.44
CA ARG A 764 10.45 1.64 10.20
C ARG A 764 11.30 0.40 10.47
N MET A 765 12.40 0.56 11.23
CA MET A 765 13.28 -0.56 11.58
C MET A 765 12.56 -1.62 12.42
N MET A 766 11.72 -1.21 13.38
CA MET A 766 10.88 -2.15 14.14
C MET A 766 9.94 -2.94 13.23
N ALA A 767 9.24 -2.27 12.30
CA ALA A 767 8.34 -2.91 11.34
C ALA A 767 9.08 -3.88 10.41
N ASP A 768 10.27 -3.52 9.93
CA ASP A 768 11.08 -4.40 9.08
C ASP A 768 11.55 -5.65 9.83
N MET A 769 11.94 -5.50 11.10
CA MET A 769 12.34 -6.63 11.97
C MET A 769 11.17 -7.56 12.29
N GLU A 770 9.99 -7.00 12.56
CA GLU A 770 8.78 -7.78 12.84
C GLU A 770 8.37 -8.67 11.66
N ARG A 771 8.49 -8.16 10.42
CA ARG A 771 8.13 -8.90 9.20
C ARG A 771 9.00 -10.11 8.91
N VAL A 772 10.22 -10.16 9.46
CA VAL A 772 11.20 -11.22 9.20
C VAL A 772 11.48 -12.09 10.42
N GLU A 773 10.72 -11.94 11.50
CA GLU A 773 10.83 -12.80 12.69
C GLU A 773 10.43 -14.23 12.33
N ARG A 774 11.33 -15.16 12.60
CA ARG A 774 11.15 -16.60 12.29
C ARG A 774 11.10 -17.45 13.54
N GLU A 775 11.45 -16.89 14.70
CA GLU A 775 11.40 -17.61 15.95
C GLU A 775 10.06 -17.42 16.66
N LEU A 776 9.60 -18.45 17.37
CA LEU A 776 8.36 -18.44 18.12
C LEU A 776 8.46 -17.56 19.37
N LEU A 777 7.56 -16.59 19.46
CA LEU A 777 7.33 -15.74 20.62
C LEU A 777 6.09 -16.24 21.38
N VAL A 778 6.19 -16.37 22.71
CA VAL A 778 5.10 -16.93 23.52
C VAL A 778 4.72 -15.98 24.64
N ASP A 779 3.46 -15.55 24.66
CA ASP A 779 2.89 -14.75 25.74
C ASP A 779 2.74 -15.63 27.00
N PRO A 780 3.11 -15.16 28.21
CA PRO A 780 2.88 -15.90 29.46
C PRO A 780 1.43 -16.38 29.69
N ALA A 781 0.45 -15.70 29.09
CA ALA A 781 -0.95 -16.09 29.09
C ALA A 781 -1.16 -17.50 28.50
N PHE A 782 -0.33 -17.92 27.54
CA PHE A 782 -0.37 -19.28 26.98
C PHE A 782 -0.19 -20.33 28.07
N PHE A 783 0.88 -20.22 28.87
CA PHE A 783 1.20 -21.17 29.93
C PHE A 783 0.21 -21.05 31.08
N THR A 784 -0.11 -19.83 31.52
CA THR A 784 -1.03 -19.64 32.67
C THR A 784 -2.47 -20.10 32.38
N ALA A 785 -2.86 -20.25 31.11
CA ALA A 785 -4.13 -20.85 30.71
C ALA A 785 -4.13 -22.39 30.76
N LEU A 786 -2.98 -23.06 30.86
CA LEU A 786 -2.88 -24.53 30.84
C LEU A 786 -3.70 -25.23 31.94
N PRO A 787 -3.77 -24.76 33.20
CA PRO A 787 -4.63 -25.37 34.22
C PRO A 787 -6.12 -25.41 33.81
N SER A 788 -6.58 -24.40 33.07
CA SER A 788 -7.95 -24.30 32.55
C SER A 788 -8.15 -25.11 31.26
N ARG A 789 -7.12 -25.19 30.41
CA ARG A 789 -7.16 -25.92 29.12
C ARG A 789 -6.99 -27.44 29.28
N LEU A 790 -6.22 -27.87 30.27
CA LEU A 790 -5.93 -29.27 30.57
C LEU A 790 -6.36 -29.60 32.01
N PRO A 791 -7.66 -29.45 32.33
CA PRO A 791 -8.17 -29.67 33.67
C PRO A 791 -7.95 -31.12 34.08
N GLY A 792 -7.30 -31.32 35.23
CA GLY A 792 -7.02 -32.67 35.75
C GLY A 792 -5.65 -33.22 35.36
N LEU A 793 -4.91 -32.56 34.46
CA LEU A 793 -3.52 -32.91 34.11
C LEU A 793 -2.52 -31.86 34.62
N VAL A 794 -2.87 -30.57 34.56
CA VAL A 794 -2.01 -29.49 35.08
C VAL A 794 -2.54 -29.01 36.43
N GLU A 795 -1.65 -28.88 37.41
CA GLU A 795 -1.93 -28.43 38.78
C GLU A 795 -1.69 -26.93 38.95
N HIS A 796 -0.54 -26.45 38.51
CA HIS A 796 -0.10 -25.07 38.71
C HIS A 796 0.90 -24.65 37.64
N VAL A 797 1.01 -23.34 37.42
CA VAL A 797 1.99 -22.76 36.49
C VAL A 797 2.66 -21.54 37.13
N GLU A 798 3.99 -21.50 37.11
CA GLU A 798 4.78 -20.34 37.49
C GLU A 798 5.39 -19.69 36.24
N ILE A 799 5.37 -18.36 36.18
CA ILE A 799 6.09 -17.57 35.18
C ILE A 799 7.14 -16.76 35.92
N LEU A 800 8.41 -17.10 35.70
CA LEU A 800 9.53 -16.61 36.50
C LEU A 800 10.44 -15.70 35.65
N PRO A 801 10.80 -14.51 36.14
CA PRO A 801 11.83 -13.70 35.50
C PRO A 801 13.23 -14.29 35.76
N LYS A 802 14.18 -13.97 34.89
CA LYS A 802 15.60 -14.31 35.11
C LYS A 802 16.16 -13.53 36.30
N LYS A 803 16.90 -14.19 37.20
CA LYS A 803 17.52 -13.56 38.39
C LYS A 803 19.00 -13.24 38.14
N MET A 804 19.26 -12.67 36.98
CA MET A 804 20.61 -12.25 36.56
C MET A 804 20.90 -10.82 37.06
N LYS A 805 22.17 -10.47 37.26
CA LYS A 805 22.65 -9.09 37.43
C LYS A 805 22.94 -8.45 36.09
N ALA A 806 23.45 -9.22 35.12
CA ALA A 806 23.62 -8.76 33.75
C ALA A 806 22.30 -8.22 33.18
N THR A 807 22.40 -7.14 32.40
CA THR A 807 21.26 -6.50 31.73
C THR A 807 21.45 -6.61 30.23
N ASN A 808 20.98 -7.73 29.69
CA ASN A 808 21.01 -8.07 28.27
C ASN A 808 19.64 -8.64 27.83
N GLU A 809 19.48 -8.96 26.55
CA GLU A 809 18.24 -9.47 25.97
C GLU A 809 17.69 -10.72 26.66
N LEU A 810 18.58 -11.60 27.15
CA LEU A 810 18.19 -12.83 27.85
C LEU A 810 17.49 -12.50 29.16
N SER A 811 18.04 -11.53 29.92
CA SER A 811 17.50 -11.12 31.20
C SER A 811 16.31 -10.15 31.12
N CYS A 812 16.18 -9.43 30.00
CA CYS A 812 15.18 -8.39 29.80
C CYS A 812 13.90 -8.90 29.14
N TYR A 813 14.00 -9.87 28.22
CA TYR A 813 12.88 -10.24 27.34
C TYR A 813 12.59 -11.75 27.30
N ARG A 814 13.28 -12.54 28.14
CA ARG A 814 13.03 -13.99 28.25
C ARG A 814 12.63 -14.39 29.67
N TYR A 815 11.74 -15.37 29.77
CA TYR A 815 11.21 -15.87 31.05
C TYR A 815 11.29 -17.40 31.11
N ALA A 816 11.13 -17.96 32.31
CA ALA A 816 10.92 -19.39 32.50
C ALA A 816 9.46 -19.68 32.84
N ALA A 817 8.88 -20.70 32.22
CA ALA A 817 7.58 -21.24 32.60
C ALA A 817 7.75 -22.62 33.24
N VAL A 818 7.23 -22.78 34.46
CA VAL A 818 7.26 -24.05 35.20
C VAL A 818 5.85 -24.59 35.30
N VAL A 819 5.59 -25.74 34.69
CA VAL A 819 4.28 -26.40 34.69
C VAL A 819 4.32 -27.59 35.64
N HIS A 820 3.51 -27.54 36.69
CA HIS A 820 3.37 -28.61 37.68
C HIS A 820 2.24 -29.55 37.26
N VAL A 821 2.54 -30.85 37.15
CA VAL A 821 1.63 -31.87 36.62
C VAL A 821 0.93 -32.62 37.76
N LYS A 822 -0.38 -32.88 37.62
CA LYS A 822 -1.18 -33.65 38.58
C LYS A 822 -0.84 -35.14 38.48
N GLN A 823 -0.34 -35.74 39.56
CA GLN A 823 -0.05 -37.18 39.59
C GLN A 823 -1.32 -38.03 39.72
N LYS A 824 -1.47 -39.04 38.85
CA LYS A 824 -2.56 -40.04 38.94
C LYS A 824 -2.23 -41.11 40.00
N GLY A 825 -3.10 -41.30 40.98
CA GLY A 825 -3.09 -42.50 41.84
C GLY A 825 -2.17 -42.54 43.09
N ARG A 826 -1.30 -41.55 43.34
CA ARG A 826 -0.54 -41.46 44.61
C ARG A 826 -1.26 -40.59 45.65
N ARG A 827 -1.53 -41.15 46.84
CA ARG A 827 -1.90 -40.41 48.07
C ARG A 827 -0.71 -39.62 48.65
N GLN A 828 0.06 -38.91 47.84
CA GLN A 828 0.95 -37.86 48.38
C GLN A 828 0.10 -36.60 48.61
N LYS A 829 0.26 -35.94 49.76
CA LYS A 829 -0.30 -34.60 49.97
C LYS A 829 0.24 -33.71 48.86
N GLY A 830 -0.62 -33.25 47.94
CA GLY A 830 -0.22 -32.29 46.89
C GLY A 830 0.41 -31.05 47.52
N GLN A 831 1.32 -30.39 46.81
CA GLN A 831 1.92 -29.15 47.29
C GLN A 831 0.80 -28.12 47.52
N GLN A 832 0.74 -27.52 48.70
CA GLN A 832 -0.35 -26.60 49.01
C GLN A 832 -0.12 -25.27 48.27
N ILE A 833 -0.90 -25.02 47.21
CA ILE A 833 -0.91 -23.73 46.50
C ILE A 833 -1.73 -22.75 47.34
N ARG A 834 -1.10 -21.64 47.75
CA ARG A 834 -1.71 -20.65 48.64
C ARG A 834 -2.24 -19.47 47.84
N GLU A 835 -3.45 -19.03 48.15
CA GLU A 835 -4.07 -17.88 47.49
C GLU A 835 -3.95 -16.62 48.36
N VAL A 836 -3.72 -15.48 47.73
CA VAL A 836 -3.75 -14.15 48.36
C VAL A 836 -4.97 -13.42 47.80
N LYS A 837 -5.85 -12.91 48.67
CA LYS A 837 -7.06 -12.21 48.22
C LYS A 837 -6.68 -10.92 47.49
N GLY A 838 -7.48 -10.54 46.50
CA GLY A 838 -7.22 -9.35 45.68
C GLY A 838 -7.04 -8.05 46.47
N GLU A 839 -7.77 -7.89 47.58
CA GLU A 839 -7.68 -6.71 48.47
C GLU A 839 -6.37 -6.64 49.29
N ASP A 840 -5.65 -7.75 49.41
CA ASP A 840 -4.38 -7.84 50.17
C ASP A 840 -3.16 -7.46 49.31
N TRP A 841 -3.34 -7.22 48.01
CA TRP A 841 -2.26 -6.80 47.11
C TRP A 841 -2.00 -5.30 47.19
N ILE A 842 -0.73 -4.95 47.45
CA ILE A 842 -0.26 -3.57 47.47
C ILE A 842 0.26 -3.21 46.08
N ASP A 843 -0.36 -2.24 45.40
CA ASP A 843 0.11 -1.73 44.10
C ASP A 843 1.32 -0.79 44.31
N PHE A 844 2.50 -1.22 43.85
CA PHE A 844 3.77 -0.54 44.05
C PHE A 844 3.77 0.87 43.45
N THR A 845 3.32 1.00 42.20
CA THR A 845 3.25 2.30 41.51
C THR A 845 2.22 3.23 42.16
N LYS A 846 1.00 2.76 42.45
CA LYS A 846 -0.05 3.60 43.05
C LYS A 846 0.30 4.08 44.45
N ARG A 847 1.06 3.29 45.21
CA ARG A 847 1.52 3.63 46.56
C ARG A 847 2.83 4.41 46.58
N GLY A 848 3.47 4.62 45.42
CA GLY A 848 4.75 5.31 45.32
C GLY A 848 5.85 4.62 46.12
N LEU A 849 5.86 3.28 46.13
CA LEU A 849 6.85 2.51 46.87
C LEU A 849 8.22 2.58 46.17
N ASP A 850 9.26 2.43 46.96
CA ASP A 850 10.66 2.32 46.56
C ASP A 850 11.35 1.24 47.42
N ARG A 851 12.62 0.91 47.13
CA ARG A 851 13.36 -0.11 47.90
C ARG A 851 13.35 0.18 49.41
N LYS A 852 13.45 1.46 49.81
CA LYS A 852 13.57 1.88 51.21
C LYS A 852 12.25 1.75 51.97
N SER A 853 11.17 2.26 51.41
CA SER A 853 9.81 2.17 51.98
C SER A 853 9.32 0.73 52.01
N LEU A 854 9.64 -0.08 50.98
CA LEU A 854 9.33 -1.50 50.99
C LEU A 854 10.12 -2.23 52.09
N ARG A 855 11.43 -1.95 52.27
CA ARG A 855 12.22 -2.50 53.38
C ARG A 855 11.61 -2.20 54.75
N GLN A 856 11.14 -0.96 54.96
CA GLN A 856 10.48 -0.57 56.20
C GLN A 856 9.21 -1.38 56.45
N GLN A 857 8.38 -1.60 55.43
CA GLN A 857 7.18 -2.44 55.55
C GLN A 857 7.53 -3.91 55.83
N LEU A 858 8.57 -4.45 55.19
CA LEU A 858 9.03 -5.82 55.42
C LEU A 858 9.60 -6.02 56.83
N SER A 859 10.27 -5.00 57.40
CA SER A 859 10.79 -5.07 58.77
C SER A 859 9.72 -5.20 59.85
N ALA A 860 8.45 -4.90 59.51
CA ALA A 860 7.30 -5.07 60.39
C ALA A 860 6.62 -6.45 60.27
N LEU A 861 7.14 -7.38 59.46
CA LEU A 861 6.59 -8.72 59.28
C LEU A 861 6.65 -9.54 60.58
N SER A 862 5.48 -9.87 61.14
CA SER A 862 5.33 -10.87 62.21
C SER A 862 5.42 -12.30 61.66
N SER A 863 5.62 -13.29 62.54
CA SER A 863 5.82 -14.71 62.17
C SER A 863 4.66 -15.38 61.40
N SER A 864 3.50 -14.73 61.24
CA SER A 864 2.34 -15.24 60.48
C SER A 864 1.91 -14.39 59.27
N SER A 865 2.53 -13.22 59.04
CA SER A 865 2.12 -12.28 57.98
C SER A 865 2.82 -12.50 56.63
N ILE A 866 2.10 -12.22 55.55
CA ILE A 866 2.57 -12.16 54.15
C ILE A 866 2.41 -10.71 53.67
N ILE A 867 3.32 -10.22 52.82
CA ILE A 867 3.16 -8.95 52.10
C ILE A 867 3.20 -9.25 50.59
N ALA A 868 2.08 -9.04 49.91
CA ALA A 868 1.95 -9.21 48.46
C ALA A 868 1.97 -7.85 47.77
N VAL A 869 2.88 -7.69 46.81
CA VAL A 869 3.12 -6.44 46.09
C VAL A 869 2.96 -6.69 44.60
N SER A 870 2.14 -5.88 43.94
CA SER A 870 1.86 -5.96 42.52
C SER A 870 2.40 -4.74 41.77
N ASN A 871 2.50 -4.83 40.45
CA ASN A 871 2.81 -3.68 39.60
C ASN A 871 4.14 -3.02 39.91
N ILE A 872 5.18 -3.83 40.18
CA ILE A 872 6.54 -3.35 40.41
C ILE A 872 7.18 -3.13 39.03
N PRO A 873 7.46 -1.89 38.59
CA PRO A 873 8.08 -1.67 37.29
C PRO A 873 9.45 -2.38 37.23
N TYR A 874 9.69 -3.12 36.15
CA TYR A 874 10.91 -3.91 36.01
C TYR A 874 12.06 -3.04 35.52
N SER A 875 13.08 -2.86 36.37
CA SER A 875 14.17 -1.92 36.09
C SER A 875 14.96 -2.24 34.82
N LYS A 876 15.00 -3.51 34.40
CA LYS A 876 15.73 -3.92 33.18
C LYS A 876 15.03 -3.58 31.87
N THR A 877 13.72 -3.35 31.88
CA THR A 877 12.93 -2.98 30.70
C THR A 877 12.35 -1.58 30.81
N ILE A 878 12.74 -0.81 31.84
CA ILE A 878 12.11 0.49 32.11
C ILE A 878 12.42 1.52 31.00
N VAL A 879 13.63 1.48 30.44
CA VAL A 879 14.01 2.35 29.31
C VAL A 879 13.20 2.00 28.07
N SER A 880 13.09 0.71 27.74
CA SER A 880 12.40 0.25 26.54
C SER A 880 10.89 0.45 26.60
N ARG A 881 10.30 0.36 27.79
CA ARG A 881 8.92 0.76 28.04
C ARG A 881 8.67 2.23 27.67
N TYR A 882 9.45 3.16 28.23
CA TYR A 882 9.30 4.59 27.90
C TYR A 882 9.67 4.92 26.46
N LEU A 883 10.56 4.12 25.86
CA LEU A 883 10.89 4.23 24.44
C LEU A 883 9.65 3.95 23.58
N VAL A 884 8.96 2.83 23.81
CA VAL A 884 7.73 2.48 23.08
C VAL A 884 6.61 3.49 23.35
N GLU A 885 6.38 3.88 24.61
CA GLU A 885 5.38 4.91 24.95
C GLU A 885 5.62 6.22 24.19
N SER A 886 6.89 6.64 24.04
CA SER A 886 7.27 7.85 23.28
C SER A 886 7.02 7.71 21.76
N LEU A 887 6.99 6.49 21.23
CA LEU A 887 6.66 6.21 19.83
C LEU A 887 5.15 6.20 19.56
N ASP A 888 4.29 6.14 20.57
CA ASP A 888 2.83 6.13 20.38
C ASP A 888 2.19 7.53 20.51
N ASP A 889 2.91 8.51 21.05
CA ASP A 889 2.44 9.91 21.16
C ASP A 889 2.33 10.57 19.76
N GLY A 890 1.13 10.55 19.18
CA GLY A 890 0.77 11.19 17.90
C GLY A 890 0.73 12.73 17.91
N ALA A 891 1.18 13.38 18.98
CA ALA A 891 1.18 14.83 19.11
C ALA A 891 2.57 15.41 18.84
N ALA A 892 2.69 16.11 17.71
CA ALA A 892 3.77 17.01 17.28
C ALA A 892 5.03 16.39 16.62
N GLU A 893 4.93 16.15 15.31
CA GLU A 893 6.05 16.30 14.37
C GLU A 893 6.43 17.80 14.20
N LYS A 894 6.65 18.52 15.31
CA LYS A 894 7.11 19.91 15.27
C LYS A 894 8.28 20.14 16.22
N LEU A 895 9.40 20.50 15.59
CA LEU A 895 10.62 21.14 16.09
C LEU A 895 11.59 20.29 16.92
N CYS A 896 12.78 20.09 16.33
CA CYS A 896 14.04 19.59 16.88
C CYS A 896 14.06 18.14 17.40
N ASP A 897 14.20 17.19 16.48
CA ASP A 897 14.36 15.74 16.68
C ASP A 897 15.61 15.30 17.49
N GLN A 898 16.32 16.20 18.17
CA GLN A 898 17.56 15.87 18.89
C GLN A 898 17.40 15.59 20.40
N ASP A 899 16.25 15.91 21.03
CA ASP A 899 16.09 15.79 22.49
C ASP A 899 15.08 14.72 22.98
N TRP A 900 14.43 13.98 22.07
CA TRP A 900 13.38 13.02 22.46
C TRP A 900 13.91 11.80 23.22
N LEU A 901 15.11 11.30 22.86
CA LEU A 901 15.77 10.20 23.57
C LEU A 901 16.23 10.61 24.97
N SER A 902 16.69 11.84 25.15
CA SER A 902 17.05 12.38 26.47
C SER A 902 15.84 12.34 27.41
N SER A 903 14.67 12.75 26.93
CA SER A 903 13.42 12.69 27.70
C SER A 903 13.03 11.25 28.09
N VAL A 904 13.22 10.28 27.20
CA VAL A 904 12.99 8.85 27.51
C VAL A 904 13.91 8.40 28.65
N HIS A 905 15.20 8.74 28.59
CA HIS A 905 16.16 8.36 29.63
C HIS A 905 15.89 9.07 30.96
N GLU A 906 15.50 10.35 30.96
CA GLU A 906 15.12 11.09 32.16
C GLU A 906 13.88 10.49 32.85
N LYS A 907 12.85 10.13 32.06
CA LYS A 907 11.65 9.44 32.57
C LYS A 907 12.02 8.07 33.16
N ALA A 908 12.89 7.32 32.47
CA ALA A 908 13.35 6.02 32.95
C ALA A 908 14.13 6.13 34.28
N GLN A 909 15.05 7.10 34.40
CA GLN A 909 15.86 7.33 35.60
C GLN A 909 15.04 7.81 36.81
N SER A 910 13.98 8.58 36.57
CA SER A 910 13.08 9.06 37.62
C SER A 910 12.01 8.04 38.03
N SER A 911 11.89 6.92 37.32
CA SER A 911 10.90 5.89 37.57
C SER A 911 11.35 4.92 38.67
N LEU A 912 10.52 4.77 39.71
CA LEU A 912 10.75 3.81 40.78
C LEU A 912 10.56 2.39 40.22
N SER A 913 11.65 1.64 40.15
CA SER A 913 11.70 0.29 39.57
C SER A 913 12.64 -0.62 40.33
N LEU A 914 12.42 -1.94 40.25
CA LEU A 914 13.25 -2.96 40.89
C LEU A 914 13.47 -4.14 39.95
N SER A 915 14.65 -4.77 40.02
CA SER A 915 14.92 -6.05 39.36
C SER A 915 14.51 -7.23 40.25
N ALA A 916 14.43 -8.42 39.66
CA ALA A 916 14.22 -9.64 40.45
C ALA A 916 15.33 -9.83 41.51
N THR A 917 16.58 -9.51 41.16
CA THR A 917 17.74 -9.59 42.06
C THR A 917 17.63 -8.58 43.20
N ASP A 918 17.22 -7.33 42.92
CA ASP A 918 16.99 -6.32 43.95
C ASP A 918 15.97 -6.78 45.00
N MET A 919 14.90 -7.44 44.55
CA MET A 919 13.86 -7.95 45.44
C MET A 919 14.33 -9.16 46.26
N VAL A 920 15.16 -10.04 45.69
CA VAL A 920 15.78 -11.15 46.42
C VAL A 920 16.73 -10.64 47.50
N GLU A 921 17.59 -9.69 47.19
CA GLU A 921 18.48 -9.05 48.17
C GLU A 921 17.68 -8.36 49.28
N LEU A 922 16.63 -7.62 48.90
CA LEU A 922 15.74 -6.95 49.85
C LEU A 922 15.07 -7.94 50.81
N ALA A 923 14.62 -9.10 50.31
CA ALA A 923 14.04 -10.14 51.14
C ALA A 923 15.04 -10.72 52.13
N GLN A 924 16.29 -10.96 51.67
CA GLN A 924 17.39 -11.42 52.52
C GLN A 924 17.74 -10.40 53.61
N GLU A 925 17.86 -9.12 53.26
CA GLU A 925 18.09 -8.02 54.21
C GLU A 925 16.99 -7.92 55.28
N ALA A 926 15.75 -8.19 54.90
CA ALA A 926 14.59 -8.19 55.80
C ALA A 926 14.40 -9.52 56.55
N GLY A 927 15.27 -10.51 56.34
CA GLY A 927 15.19 -11.82 56.98
C GLY A 927 13.94 -12.62 56.60
N CYS A 928 13.39 -12.41 55.41
CA CYS A 928 12.20 -13.10 54.90
C CYS A 928 12.50 -13.82 53.57
N ARG A 929 11.51 -14.56 53.05
CA ARG A 929 11.58 -15.24 51.75
C ARG A 929 10.71 -14.52 50.74
N ILE A 930 10.99 -14.73 49.45
CA ILE A 930 10.28 -14.08 48.36
C ILE A 930 9.94 -15.05 47.22
N GLU A 931 8.75 -14.85 46.69
CA GLU A 931 8.20 -15.52 45.54
C GLU A 931 7.90 -14.43 44.49
N ILE A 932 8.45 -14.53 43.27
CA ILE A 932 8.30 -13.52 42.22
C ILE A 932 7.57 -14.14 41.03
N SER A 933 6.64 -13.40 40.44
CA SER A 933 5.93 -13.78 39.23
C SER A 933 6.03 -12.68 38.18
N TRP A 934 6.13 -13.12 36.93
CA TRP A 934 6.11 -12.26 35.75
C TRP A 934 4.95 -12.63 34.81
N SER A 935 3.82 -13.04 35.39
CA SER A 935 2.65 -13.54 34.64
C SER A 935 1.84 -12.45 33.94
N ARG A 936 1.96 -11.18 34.37
CA ARG A 936 1.13 -10.04 33.92
C ARG A 936 1.90 -9.04 33.06
N GLN A 937 2.72 -9.54 32.13
CA GLN A 937 3.55 -8.69 31.28
C GLN A 937 2.73 -7.69 30.45
N LYS A 938 1.57 -8.08 29.90
CA LYS A 938 0.76 -7.18 29.08
C LYS A 938 -0.03 -6.17 29.91
N SER A 939 -0.73 -6.60 30.96
CA SER A 939 -1.54 -5.69 31.79
C SER A 939 -0.71 -4.74 32.67
N GLN A 940 0.56 -5.08 32.96
CA GLN A 940 1.45 -4.26 33.77
C GLN A 940 2.67 -3.73 33.03
N HIS A 941 2.66 -3.75 31.69
CA HIS A 941 3.74 -3.22 30.84
C HIS A 941 5.13 -3.73 31.29
N GLY A 942 5.25 -5.04 31.43
CA GLY A 942 6.45 -5.74 31.89
C GLY A 942 6.71 -5.71 33.40
N GLY A 943 5.79 -5.17 34.20
CA GLY A 943 5.89 -5.17 35.66
C GLY A 943 5.90 -6.56 36.31
N LEU A 944 6.47 -6.63 37.51
CA LEU A 944 6.61 -7.82 38.34
C LEU A 944 5.62 -7.81 39.51
N ASP A 945 5.27 -9.01 39.96
CA ASP A 945 4.55 -9.26 41.20
C ASP A 945 5.43 -10.04 42.17
N ALA A 946 5.36 -9.72 43.46
CA ALA A 946 6.16 -10.37 44.49
C ALA A 946 5.37 -10.65 45.76
N ILE A 947 5.64 -11.78 46.41
CA ILE A 947 5.08 -12.15 47.71
C ILE A 947 6.22 -12.39 48.69
N PHE A 948 6.30 -11.58 49.73
CA PHE A 948 7.26 -11.70 50.82
C PHE A 948 6.63 -12.44 52.00
N HIS A 949 7.33 -13.43 52.57
CA HIS A 949 6.77 -14.26 53.64
C HIS A 949 7.83 -14.80 54.61
N GLN A 950 7.40 -15.09 55.85
CA GLN A 950 8.19 -15.77 56.89
C GLN A 950 7.88 -17.29 56.99
N ARG A 951 7.01 -17.80 56.11
CA ARG A 951 6.56 -19.21 56.15
C ARG A 951 7.69 -20.17 55.80
N THR A 952 7.85 -21.22 56.61
CA THR A 952 8.67 -22.39 56.29
C THR A 952 7.86 -23.40 55.48
N PRO A 953 8.48 -24.16 54.57
CA PRO A 953 7.78 -25.20 53.79
C PRO A 953 7.39 -26.35 54.71
N GLU A 954 6.28 -27.03 54.44
CA GLU A 954 5.89 -28.22 55.22
C GLU A 954 6.85 -29.41 54.97
N LYS A 955 6.82 -30.45 55.82
CA LYS A 955 7.64 -31.67 55.63
C LYS A 955 7.35 -32.28 54.25
N GLY A 956 8.32 -32.18 53.33
CA GLY A 956 8.23 -32.68 51.96
C GLY A 956 8.09 -31.58 50.88
N GLU A 957 7.87 -30.33 51.29
CA GLU A 957 7.92 -29.15 50.40
C GLU A 957 9.32 -28.51 50.47
N ASN A 958 9.87 -28.10 49.32
CA ASN A 958 11.14 -27.36 49.29
C ASN A 958 10.94 -25.84 49.27
N ARG A 959 9.81 -25.37 48.72
CA ARG A 959 9.44 -23.96 48.57
C ARG A 959 7.92 -23.82 48.76
N VAL A 960 7.49 -22.63 49.17
CA VAL A 960 6.07 -22.29 49.32
C VAL A 960 5.54 -21.83 47.96
N LEU A 961 4.44 -22.41 47.47
CA LEU A 961 3.81 -22.00 46.22
C LEU A 961 2.63 -21.05 46.48
N PHE A 962 2.50 -20.03 45.64
CA PHE A 962 1.39 -19.08 45.67
C PHE A 962 0.72 -18.96 44.31
N GLN A 963 -0.59 -18.74 44.33
CA GLN A 963 -1.35 -18.36 43.14
C GLN A 963 -1.19 -16.85 42.89
N PHE A 964 -0.49 -16.50 41.82
CA PHE A 964 -0.35 -15.11 41.37
C PHE A 964 -1.51 -14.72 40.43
N PRO A 965 -1.84 -13.41 40.35
CA PRO A 965 -2.72 -12.89 39.31
C PRO A 965 -2.11 -13.13 37.90
N THR A 966 -2.96 -13.30 36.90
CA THR A 966 -2.55 -13.67 35.53
C THR A 966 -3.35 -12.90 34.48
N ASP A 967 -2.84 -12.90 33.24
CA ASP A 967 -3.39 -12.13 32.13
C ASP A 967 -4.35 -12.92 31.21
N HIS A 968 -4.49 -14.23 31.41
CA HIS A 968 -5.28 -15.08 30.50
C HIS A 968 -6.79 -14.98 30.71
N ALA A 969 -7.25 -14.51 31.87
CA ALA A 969 -8.68 -14.40 32.18
C ALA A 969 -9.37 -13.38 31.25
N GLY A 970 -10.39 -13.83 30.50
CA GLY A 970 -11.16 -12.98 29.58
C GLY A 970 -10.52 -12.75 28.20
N ARG A 971 -9.38 -13.37 27.90
CA ARG A 971 -8.77 -13.36 26.56
C ARG A 971 -9.20 -14.60 25.77
N PRO A 972 -9.38 -14.51 24.44
CA PRO A 972 -9.68 -15.68 23.62
C PRO A 972 -8.59 -16.75 23.80
N LEU A 973 -9.01 -18.01 24.00
CA LEU A 973 -8.11 -19.14 24.20
C LEU A 973 -7.28 -19.48 22.95
N HIS A 974 -7.67 -18.94 21.79
CA HIS A 974 -6.93 -18.97 20.54
C HIS A 974 -6.68 -17.52 20.07
N SER A 975 -5.39 -17.13 20.05
CA SER A 975 -4.80 -15.99 19.33
C SER A 975 -4.73 -14.61 20.06
N PRO A 976 -3.64 -13.83 19.86
CA PRO A 976 -3.18 -13.35 18.55
C PRO A 976 -1.69 -13.58 18.25
N GLN A 977 -1.37 -14.56 17.40
CA GLN A 977 -0.53 -14.30 16.22
C GLN A 977 -1.41 -13.98 14.99
N GLN A 978 -2.74 -14.04 15.13
CA GLN A 978 -3.73 -13.82 14.06
C GLN A 978 -4.27 -12.38 14.00
N SER A 979 -3.48 -11.39 14.43
CA SER A 979 -3.83 -9.98 14.29
C SER A 979 -2.57 -9.16 14.08
N ILE A 980 -1.97 -9.30 12.89
CA ILE A 980 -1.26 -8.28 12.12
C ILE A 980 -1.47 -8.64 10.64
#